data_AF-A0A0R3TWV0-F1
#
_entry.id   AF-A0A0R3TWV0-F1
#
_cell.length_a   1.000
_cell.length_b   1.000
_cell.length_c   1.000
_cell.angle_alpha   90.00
_cell.angle_beta   90.00
_cell.angle_gamma   90.00
#
_symmetry.space_group_name_H-M   'P 1'
#
loop_
_entity.id
_entity.type
_entity.pdbx_description
1 polymer ?
#
loop_
_entity_poly.entity_id
_entity_poly.type
_entity_poly.pdbx_seq_one_letter_code
_entity_poly.pdbx_strand_id
1 'polypeptide(L)'
;LIAFGDHGMTATGDHGGESDAEVDAAFFAYTPRGFPRVPQTGLTAEGSFEAPLPSVEQINLVPTLAALTGTPIPFSSLGVVLTQLLESDITRSVNENFKQVDTNIPKETCVQEFQSIFRIHWTRMDVWRIALGFTFTLVSLLTFLCLDMDDSINSGLLCLGATAVSILLAFFHLTALSFIPLILPFYRLGANWIKRVLWTANWNSMMAAVILTIVALTASSNSFVVQEASVLTYLLQTMLILTGMCLIGAIKLRRWNTFIPLILCLCLLWMGRYLEVCREESPGTSSCVAVSDTTNDSANSRNNSLASFLLTRLSALSGDSLSQVAGPRLLMATVGVAAVLFGHRYLLTSWGNNLLGEGVIGFLLNVTASIGAVLLPLMWLLDILLAASHGGSESLRHFKFLHPQYLANIRIYIARTVFAISGVLFAVLIYRPLLVTAGITSSENGKDNDVYLSGIATSYTSWILTTLVIAPLLPLIALLGDLYVWPCIGLLFCLIVPPLYLFQRPRKLSSQKKVAKDQHLLLKVTLLLDQSTKWAPVIYACLLSELGFYWLGHQPTFSAIPWEAAFSIIAGEDVSSATVLPAILILSHTFASQIIVTAALPLLVLLPLHMATKGSVTLSETLLMPIHSETCSNALRASFNRLFRRYLIAHFTLSSHSADWVLYA
;
A
#
# COMPACT_ATOMS: atom_id res chain seq x y z
N LEU A 1 24.36 -6.08 -37.47
CA LEU A 1 22.92 -5.77 -37.45
C LEU A 1 22.21 -6.92 -36.77
N ILE A 2 21.36 -6.63 -35.80
CA ILE A 2 20.48 -7.61 -35.17
C ILE A 2 19.08 -6.99 -35.18
N ALA A 3 18.09 -7.73 -35.64
CA ALA A 3 16.69 -7.34 -35.69
C ALA A 3 15.86 -8.51 -35.17
N PHE A 4 14.98 -8.26 -34.21
CA PHE A 4 14.16 -9.29 -33.60
C PHE A 4 12.83 -8.73 -33.11
N GLY A 5 11.83 -9.61 -32.97
CA GLY A 5 10.57 -9.29 -32.32
C GLY A 5 10.64 -9.56 -30.81
N ASP A 6 9.86 -8.82 -30.06
CA ASP A 6 9.62 -9.03 -28.63
C ASP A 6 8.67 -10.20 -28.36
N HIS A 7 7.68 -10.43 -29.22
CA HIS A 7 6.80 -11.60 -29.15
C HIS A 7 6.24 -11.99 -30.53
N GLY A 8 5.58 -13.15 -30.59
CA GLY A 8 4.83 -13.64 -31.75
C GLY A 8 3.37 -13.15 -31.75
N MET A 9 2.62 -13.49 -32.79
CA MET A 9 1.20 -13.18 -32.87
C MET A 9 0.47 -14.22 -33.73
N THR A 10 -0.69 -14.68 -33.30
CA THR A 10 -1.54 -15.57 -34.10
C THR A 10 -2.11 -14.87 -35.33
N ALA A 11 -2.59 -15.65 -36.31
CA ALA A 11 -3.25 -15.11 -37.50
C ALA A 11 -4.51 -14.27 -37.18
N THR A 12 -5.09 -14.44 -35.99
CA THR A 12 -6.24 -13.68 -35.49
C THR A 12 -5.85 -12.43 -34.69
N GLY A 13 -4.56 -12.19 -34.47
CA GLY A 13 -4.04 -11.02 -33.74
C GLY A 13 -3.83 -11.24 -32.24
N ASP A 14 -3.94 -12.48 -31.76
CA ASP A 14 -3.71 -12.82 -30.35
C ASP A 14 -2.21 -12.95 -30.05
N HIS A 15 -1.81 -12.60 -28.83
CA HIS A 15 -0.42 -12.50 -28.37
C HIS A 15 -0.32 -12.72 -26.85
N GLY A 16 -1.23 -13.55 -26.29
CA GLY A 16 -1.32 -13.85 -24.86
C GLY A 16 -0.24 -14.81 -24.33
N GLY A 17 0.55 -15.42 -25.21
CA GLY A 17 1.66 -16.33 -24.87
C GLY A 17 1.21 -17.76 -24.58
N GLU A 18 0.03 -18.16 -25.07
CA GLU A 18 -0.55 -19.49 -24.90
C GLU A 18 -0.05 -20.48 -25.98
N SER A 19 0.19 -19.98 -27.19
CA SER A 19 0.57 -20.82 -28.33
C SER A 19 1.97 -20.51 -28.85
N ASP A 20 2.59 -21.48 -29.53
CA ASP A 20 3.90 -21.34 -30.17
C ASP A 20 3.95 -20.10 -31.07
N ALA A 21 2.87 -19.82 -31.81
CA ALA A 21 2.77 -18.65 -32.68
C ALA A 21 2.81 -17.30 -31.93
N GLU A 22 2.51 -17.27 -30.63
CA GLU A 22 2.54 -16.07 -29.79
C GLU A 22 3.86 -15.91 -29.04
N VAL A 23 4.58 -17.00 -28.78
CA VAL A 23 5.88 -16.95 -28.11
C VAL A 23 7.05 -16.92 -29.09
N ASP A 24 6.87 -17.43 -30.32
CA ASP A 24 7.89 -17.42 -31.35
C ASP A 24 7.91 -16.07 -32.08
N ALA A 25 9.03 -15.36 -31.92
CA ALA A 25 9.31 -14.12 -32.62
C ALA A 25 10.45 -14.31 -33.63
N ALA A 26 10.41 -13.54 -34.71
CA ALA A 26 11.50 -13.56 -35.69
C ALA A 26 12.81 -13.03 -35.06
N PHE A 27 13.93 -13.71 -35.34
CA PHE A 27 15.28 -13.25 -34.99
C PHE A 27 16.15 -13.26 -36.25
N PHE A 28 16.78 -12.13 -36.55
CA PHE A 28 17.66 -11.95 -37.69
C PHE A 28 18.97 -11.30 -37.24
N ALA A 29 20.09 -11.95 -37.55
CA ALA A 29 21.42 -11.43 -37.32
C ALA A 29 22.20 -11.37 -38.64
N TYR A 30 22.90 -10.26 -38.85
CA TYR A 30 23.75 -10.05 -40.02
C TYR A 30 25.06 -9.38 -39.62
N THR A 31 26.16 -9.97 -40.10
CA THR A 31 27.50 -9.38 -40.05
C THR A 31 28.17 -9.52 -41.42
N PRO A 32 28.86 -8.49 -41.94
CA PRO A 32 29.59 -8.57 -43.20
C PRO A 32 30.66 -9.68 -43.25
N ARG A 33 31.12 -10.15 -42.08
CA ARG A 33 32.15 -11.20 -41.96
C ARG A 33 31.58 -12.64 -41.94
N GLY A 34 30.26 -12.77 -41.94
CA GLY A 34 29.58 -14.05 -41.72
C GLY A 34 29.70 -14.60 -40.29
N PHE A 35 28.92 -15.64 -39.99
CA PHE A 35 28.97 -16.35 -38.71
C PHE A 35 29.59 -17.73 -38.91
N PRO A 36 30.83 -17.98 -38.44
CA PRO A 36 31.59 -19.19 -38.78
C PRO A 36 31.04 -20.48 -38.14
N ARG A 37 30.09 -20.36 -37.21
CA ARG A 37 29.54 -21.47 -36.41
C ARG A 37 28.05 -21.76 -36.66
N VAL A 38 27.40 -21.05 -37.58
CA VAL A 38 26.00 -21.30 -37.93
C VAL A 38 25.96 -22.50 -38.89
N PRO A 39 25.22 -23.57 -38.56
CA PRO A 39 25.01 -24.69 -39.48
C PRO A 39 24.39 -24.18 -40.79
N GLN A 40 24.95 -24.57 -41.93
CA GLN A 40 24.31 -24.28 -43.22
C GLN A 40 23.08 -25.18 -43.35
N THR A 41 21.90 -24.66 -43.04
CA THR A 41 20.63 -25.32 -43.38
C THR A 41 20.33 -25.03 -44.85
N GLY A 42 20.33 -26.07 -45.69
CA GLY A 42 19.93 -25.97 -47.08
C GLY A 42 18.46 -25.59 -47.21
N LEU A 43 18.16 -24.71 -48.16
CA LEU A 43 16.80 -24.53 -48.67
C LEU A 43 16.55 -25.64 -49.69
N THR A 44 15.52 -26.45 -49.47
CA THR A 44 15.07 -27.42 -50.47
C THR A 44 14.56 -26.68 -51.71
N ALA A 45 14.49 -27.37 -52.85
CA ALA A 45 13.93 -26.82 -54.10
C ALA A 45 12.46 -26.35 -53.96
N GLU A 46 11.77 -26.73 -52.88
CA GLU A 46 10.39 -26.36 -52.56
C GLU A 46 10.29 -25.18 -51.57
N GLY A 47 11.42 -24.58 -51.17
CA GLY A 47 11.44 -23.41 -50.28
C GLY A 47 11.27 -23.75 -48.79
N SER A 48 11.38 -25.03 -48.41
CA SER A 48 11.42 -25.46 -47.01
C SER A 48 12.85 -25.66 -46.52
N PHE A 49 13.11 -25.46 -45.23
CA PHE A 49 14.42 -25.72 -44.65
C PHE A 49 14.60 -27.23 -44.40
N GLU A 50 15.76 -27.79 -44.76
CA GLU A 50 16.08 -29.22 -44.55
C GLU A 50 16.11 -29.64 -43.07
N ALA A 51 16.25 -28.67 -42.17
CA ALA A 51 16.17 -28.84 -40.72
C ALA A 51 15.44 -27.65 -40.09
N PRO A 52 14.85 -27.79 -38.89
CA PRO A 52 14.32 -26.66 -38.14
C PRO A 52 15.39 -25.58 -37.99
N LEU A 53 15.01 -24.33 -38.22
CA LEU A 53 15.90 -23.20 -37.95
C LEU A 53 16.31 -23.22 -36.47
N PRO A 54 17.55 -22.88 -36.12
CA PRO A 54 17.96 -22.77 -34.73
C PRO A 54 17.09 -21.76 -33.99
N SER A 55 16.39 -22.18 -32.93
CA SER A 55 15.70 -21.29 -32.01
C SER A 55 16.66 -20.76 -30.95
N VAL A 56 16.41 -19.54 -30.49
CA VAL A 56 17.19 -18.90 -29.42
C VAL A 56 16.25 -18.28 -28.40
N GLU A 57 16.57 -18.44 -27.11
CA GLU A 57 15.83 -17.80 -26.03
C GLU A 57 16.18 -16.30 -25.95
N GLN A 58 15.19 -15.44 -25.76
CA GLN A 58 15.42 -13.98 -25.71
C GLN A 58 16.34 -13.56 -24.55
N ILE A 59 16.31 -14.29 -23.43
CA ILE A 59 17.18 -14.04 -22.27
C ILE A 59 18.68 -14.12 -22.64
N ASN A 60 19.01 -14.88 -23.68
CA ASN A 60 20.38 -15.05 -24.16
C ASN A 60 20.89 -13.85 -24.98
N LEU A 61 20.02 -12.90 -25.37
CA LEU A 61 20.42 -11.76 -26.18
C LEU A 61 21.32 -10.78 -25.41
N VAL A 62 20.98 -10.48 -24.15
CA VAL A 62 21.75 -9.54 -23.31
C VAL A 62 23.22 -9.96 -23.14
N PRO A 63 23.55 -11.19 -22.68
CA PRO A 63 24.94 -11.59 -22.52
C PRO A 63 25.64 -11.76 -23.88
N THR A 64 24.92 -12.13 -24.94
CA THR A 64 25.47 -12.23 -26.31
C THR A 64 25.85 -10.87 -26.87
N LEU A 65 24.99 -9.87 -26.73
CA LEU A 65 25.26 -8.50 -27.15
C LEU A 65 26.45 -7.93 -26.38
N ALA A 66 26.49 -8.15 -25.07
CA ALA A 66 27.62 -7.72 -24.24
C ALA A 66 28.95 -8.34 -24.69
N ALA A 67 28.93 -9.63 -25.03
CA ALA A 67 30.10 -10.32 -25.59
C ALA A 67 30.51 -9.76 -26.98
N LEU A 68 29.54 -9.44 -27.85
CA LEU A 68 29.79 -8.89 -29.20
C LEU A 68 30.33 -7.46 -29.17
N THR A 69 29.90 -6.65 -28.20
CA THR A 69 30.33 -5.25 -28.05
C THR A 69 31.56 -5.07 -27.16
N GLY A 70 32.01 -6.15 -26.50
CA GLY A 70 33.12 -6.10 -25.55
C GLY A 70 32.77 -5.40 -24.23
N THR A 71 31.48 -5.27 -23.91
CA THR A 71 31.01 -4.73 -22.63
C THR A 71 30.86 -5.85 -21.59
N PRO A 72 31.08 -5.59 -20.29
CA PRO A 72 30.84 -6.58 -19.25
C PRO A 72 29.39 -7.09 -19.26
N ILE A 73 29.20 -8.39 -18.99
CA ILE A 73 27.86 -8.97 -18.86
C ILE A 73 27.20 -8.45 -17.58
N PRO A 74 25.97 -7.92 -17.61
CA PRO A 74 25.28 -7.45 -16.41
C PRO A 74 25.11 -8.56 -15.37
N PHE A 75 25.36 -8.26 -14.10
CA PHE A 75 25.31 -9.23 -13.00
C PHE A 75 23.94 -9.93 -12.87
N SER A 76 22.85 -9.23 -13.17
CA SER A 76 21.48 -9.76 -13.13
C SER A 76 21.09 -10.56 -14.38
N SER A 77 21.96 -10.64 -15.39
CA SER A 77 21.70 -11.45 -16.58
C SER A 77 21.83 -12.93 -16.24
N LEU A 78 20.77 -13.69 -16.54
CA LEU A 78 20.73 -15.15 -16.36
C LEU A 78 20.91 -15.91 -17.68
N GLY A 79 21.04 -15.19 -18.81
CA GLY A 79 21.16 -15.82 -20.12
C GLY A 79 22.53 -16.42 -20.38
N VAL A 80 22.58 -17.29 -21.38
CA VAL A 80 23.81 -17.89 -21.89
C VAL A 80 24.22 -17.21 -23.20
N VAL A 81 25.52 -16.99 -23.38
CA VAL A 81 26.08 -16.39 -24.59
C VAL A 81 25.85 -17.32 -25.80
N LEU A 82 25.23 -16.79 -26.87
CA LEU A 82 25.03 -17.47 -28.15
C LEU A 82 26.36 -17.57 -28.91
N THR A 83 27.10 -18.66 -28.69
CA THR A 83 28.41 -18.91 -29.30
C THR A 83 28.39 -18.97 -30.83
N GLN A 84 27.22 -19.20 -31.42
CA GLN A 84 26.99 -19.24 -32.86
C GLN A 84 27.18 -17.88 -33.52
N LEU A 85 26.95 -16.79 -32.78
CA LEU A 85 27.09 -15.41 -33.26
C LEU A 85 28.49 -14.83 -33.03
N LEU A 86 29.38 -15.55 -32.32
CA LEU A 86 30.73 -15.08 -31.97
C LEU A 86 31.81 -15.63 -32.91
N GLU A 87 32.87 -14.84 -33.11
CA GLU A 87 34.12 -15.29 -33.71
C GLU A 87 34.87 -16.27 -32.76
N SER A 88 35.85 -17.02 -33.29
CA SER A 88 36.45 -18.18 -32.60
C SER A 88 37.13 -17.87 -31.25
N ASP A 89 37.57 -16.63 -31.04
CA ASP A 89 38.58 -16.28 -30.03
C ASP A 89 38.01 -15.65 -28.73
N ILE A 90 36.69 -15.60 -28.55
CA ILE A 90 36.08 -14.96 -27.37
C ILE A 90 35.91 -15.98 -26.24
N THR A 91 37.02 -16.56 -25.77
CA THR A 91 37.02 -17.53 -24.66
C THR A 91 36.75 -16.86 -23.31
N ARG A 92 37.07 -15.56 -23.18
CA ARG A 92 36.93 -14.79 -21.94
C ARG A 92 35.46 -14.57 -21.58
N SER A 93 34.66 -13.98 -22.47
CA SER A 93 33.25 -13.66 -22.19
C SER A 93 32.39 -14.92 -22.01
N VAL A 94 32.71 -16.00 -22.72
CA VAL A 94 32.06 -17.31 -22.51
C VAL A 94 32.41 -17.90 -21.15
N ASN A 95 33.67 -17.82 -20.71
CA ASN A 95 34.06 -18.29 -19.38
C ASN A 95 33.50 -17.40 -18.24
N GLU A 96 33.39 -16.09 -18.46
CA GLU A 96 32.78 -15.17 -17.50
C GLU A 96 31.27 -15.41 -17.37
N ASN A 97 30.58 -15.59 -18.51
CA ASN A 97 29.18 -15.98 -18.52
C ASN A 97 28.97 -17.34 -17.86
N PHE A 98 29.81 -18.34 -18.17
CA PHE A 98 29.73 -19.65 -17.53
C PHE A 98 29.92 -19.57 -16.03
N LYS A 99 30.90 -18.81 -15.52
CA LYS A 99 31.07 -18.60 -14.08
C LYS A 99 29.86 -17.94 -13.44
N GLN A 100 29.32 -16.90 -14.08
CA GLN A 100 28.15 -16.17 -13.61
C GLN A 100 26.90 -17.05 -13.56
N VAL A 101 26.66 -17.82 -14.62
CA VAL A 101 25.55 -18.77 -14.71
C VAL A 101 25.77 -19.90 -13.70
N ASP A 102 26.93 -20.56 -13.65
CA ASP A 102 27.24 -21.69 -12.74
C ASP A 102 27.08 -21.35 -11.25
N THR A 103 27.45 -20.14 -10.81
CA THR A 103 27.12 -19.67 -9.45
C THR A 103 25.61 -19.47 -9.20
N ASN A 104 24.82 -19.31 -10.25
CA ASN A 104 23.38 -19.09 -10.22
C ASN A 104 22.56 -20.33 -10.66
N ILE A 105 23.15 -21.37 -11.26
CA ILE A 105 22.47 -22.59 -11.74
C ILE A 105 21.62 -23.27 -10.66
N PRO A 106 22.05 -23.40 -9.38
CA PRO A 106 21.21 -23.98 -8.34
C PRO A 106 19.91 -23.19 -8.11
N LYS A 107 19.89 -21.89 -8.45
CA LYS A 107 18.70 -21.04 -8.45
C LYS A 107 17.97 -21.06 -9.79
N GLU A 108 18.68 -21.20 -10.90
CA GLU A 108 18.12 -21.21 -12.25
C GLU A 108 17.28 -22.46 -12.54
N THR A 109 17.73 -23.67 -12.14
CA THR A 109 16.92 -24.88 -12.32
C THR A 109 15.62 -24.77 -11.51
N CYS A 110 15.71 -24.25 -10.29
CA CYS A 110 14.54 -24.01 -9.45
C CYS A 110 13.62 -22.92 -10.04
N VAL A 111 14.16 -21.83 -10.58
CA VAL A 111 13.38 -20.72 -11.15
C VAL A 111 12.78 -21.09 -12.49
N GLN A 112 13.48 -21.83 -13.36
CA GLN A 112 12.96 -22.30 -14.64
C GLN A 112 11.95 -23.42 -14.46
N GLU A 113 12.15 -24.32 -13.49
CA GLU A 113 11.14 -25.30 -13.09
C GLU A 113 9.92 -24.59 -12.51
N PHE A 114 10.11 -23.59 -11.65
CA PHE A 114 9.01 -22.77 -11.13
C PHE A 114 8.31 -21.98 -12.25
N GLN A 115 9.03 -21.37 -13.19
CA GLN A 115 8.48 -20.61 -14.33
C GLN A 115 7.78 -21.50 -15.35
N SER A 116 8.27 -22.72 -15.59
CA SER A 116 7.62 -23.68 -16.49
C SER A 116 6.38 -24.29 -15.86
N ILE A 117 6.43 -24.63 -14.56
CA ILE A 117 5.24 -24.99 -13.77
C ILE A 117 4.26 -23.82 -13.77
N PHE A 118 4.73 -22.60 -13.51
CA PHE A 118 3.91 -21.39 -13.50
C PHE A 118 3.30 -21.13 -14.88
N ARG A 119 4.05 -21.22 -15.98
CA ARG A 119 3.52 -21.14 -17.37
C ARG A 119 2.42 -22.16 -17.59
N ILE A 120 2.68 -23.44 -17.32
CA ILE A 120 1.73 -24.54 -17.53
C ILE A 120 0.43 -24.32 -16.73
N HIS A 121 0.51 -23.70 -15.55
CA HIS A 121 -0.65 -23.46 -14.69
C HIS A 121 -1.33 -22.11 -14.95
N TRP A 122 -0.59 -21.06 -15.33
CA TRP A 122 -1.06 -19.70 -15.57
C TRP A 122 -1.72 -19.55 -16.94
N THR A 123 -1.23 -20.24 -17.97
CA THR A 123 -1.86 -20.23 -19.31
C THR A 123 -3.08 -21.16 -19.39
N ARG A 124 -3.26 -22.07 -18.42
CA ARG A 124 -4.49 -22.86 -18.30
C ARG A 124 -5.61 -22.00 -17.72
N MET A 125 -6.22 -21.17 -18.57
CA MET A 125 -7.48 -20.49 -18.29
C MET A 125 -8.61 -21.52 -18.13
N ASP A 126 -8.68 -22.21 -16.99
CA ASP A 126 -9.77 -23.13 -16.65
C ASP A 126 -11.04 -22.30 -16.38
N VAL A 127 -11.84 -22.13 -17.43
CA VAL A 127 -13.08 -21.36 -17.42
C VAL A 127 -14.01 -21.75 -16.27
N TRP A 128 -14.05 -23.03 -15.88
CA TRP A 128 -14.89 -23.49 -14.77
C TRP A 128 -14.36 -23.08 -13.41
N ARG A 129 -13.04 -23.10 -13.20
CA ARG A 129 -12.40 -22.57 -11.97
C ARG A 129 -12.53 -21.06 -11.90
N ILE A 130 -12.37 -20.37 -13.01
CA ILE A 130 -12.56 -18.91 -13.09
C ILE A 130 -14.01 -18.56 -12.76
N ALA A 131 -14.98 -19.22 -13.39
CA ALA A 131 -16.40 -19.03 -13.10
C ALA A 131 -16.76 -19.36 -11.65
N LEU A 132 -16.13 -20.39 -11.07
CA LEU A 132 -16.29 -20.73 -9.65
C LEU A 132 -15.73 -19.62 -8.75
N GLY A 133 -14.55 -19.08 -9.07
CA GLY A 133 -13.95 -17.93 -8.39
C GLY A 133 -14.88 -16.72 -8.42
N PHE A 134 -15.41 -16.35 -9.59
CA PHE A 134 -16.42 -15.29 -9.70
C PHE A 134 -17.67 -15.56 -8.85
N THR A 135 -18.12 -16.81 -8.80
CA THR A 135 -19.28 -17.19 -7.99
C THR A 135 -18.98 -17.06 -6.50
N PHE A 136 -17.79 -17.42 -6.04
CA PHE A 136 -17.35 -17.18 -4.67
C PHE A 136 -17.27 -15.68 -4.36
N THR A 137 -16.71 -14.87 -5.24
CA THR A 137 -16.67 -13.41 -5.09
C THR A 137 -18.08 -12.83 -4.98
N LEU A 138 -19.01 -13.28 -5.80
CA LEU A 138 -20.39 -12.81 -5.79
C LEU A 138 -21.16 -13.28 -4.55
N VAL A 139 -20.99 -14.53 -4.11
CA VAL A 139 -21.56 -15.03 -2.85
C VAL A 139 -20.96 -14.29 -1.66
N SER A 140 -19.66 -13.99 -1.68
CA SER A 140 -18.98 -13.18 -0.67
C SER A 140 -19.53 -11.76 -0.63
N LEU A 141 -19.73 -11.13 -1.79
CA LEU A 141 -20.34 -9.80 -1.91
C LEU A 141 -21.80 -9.78 -1.42
N LEU A 142 -22.59 -10.79 -1.75
CA LEU A 142 -23.97 -10.90 -1.25
C LEU A 142 -24.00 -11.15 0.26
N THR A 143 -23.08 -11.97 0.76
CA THR A 143 -22.88 -12.17 2.20
C THR A 143 -22.52 -10.84 2.85
N PHE A 144 -21.57 -10.09 2.30
CA PHE A 144 -21.17 -8.74 2.72
C PHE A 144 -22.37 -7.79 2.83
N LEU A 145 -23.24 -7.76 1.83
CA LEU A 145 -24.42 -6.89 1.81
C LEU A 145 -25.49 -7.32 2.82
N CYS A 146 -25.52 -8.61 3.20
CA CYS A 146 -26.48 -9.17 4.16
C CYS A 146 -25.93 -9.27 5.60
N LEU A 147 -24.63 -9.11 5.85
CA LEU A 147 -23.97 -9.27 7.15
C LEU A 147 -24.38 -8.21 8.21
N ASP A 148 -25.11 -7.18 7.81
CA ASP A 148 -25.76 -6.18 8.67
C ASP A 148 -27.24 -6.48 8.96
N MET A 149 -27.74 -7.65 8.58
CA MET A 149 -29.06 -8.16 8.96
C MET A 149 -28.91 -8.97 10.25
N ASP A 150 -29.71 -8.66 11.28
CA ASP A 150 -29.71 -9.26 12.62
C ASP A 150 -29.56 -10.81 12.69
N ASP A 151 -28.86 -11.23 13.74
CA ASP A 151 -28.91 -12.41 14.64
C ASP A 151 -29.45 -13.79 14.21
N SER A 152 -29.87 -14.02 12.96
CA SER A 152 -30.14 -15.40 12.52
C SER A 152 -28.84 -16.11 12.14
N ILE A 153 -28.27 -16.80 13.12
CA ILE A 153 -27.04 -17.63 13.10
C ILE A 153 -26.94 -18.58 11.89
N ASN A 154 -28.05 -18.86 11.19
CA ASN A 154 -28.12 -19.87 10.13
C ASN A 154 -27.60 -19.43 8.76
N SER A 155 -27.54 -18.13 8.45
CA SER A 155 -27.16 -17.68 7.10
C SER A 155 -25.65 -17.82 6.86
N GLY A 156 -24.83 -17.45 7.84
CA GLY A 156 -23.36 -17.52 7.73
C GLY A 156 -22.82 -18.95 7.75
N LEU A 157 -23.37 -19.81 8.63
CA LEU A 157 -22.96 -21.22 8.70
C LEU A 157 -23.31 -21.97 7.41
N LEU A 158 -24.46 -21.66 6.80
CA LEU A 158 -24.85 -22.22 5.51
C LEU A 158 -23.92 -21.76 4.38
N CYS A 159 -23.46 -20.51 4.38
CA CYS A 159 -22.48 -20.03 3.41
C CYS A 159 -21.12 -20.70 3.60
N LEU A 160 -20.62 -20.78 4.83
CA LEU A 160 -19.34 -21.45 5.16
C LEU A 160 -19.35 -22.93 4.79
N GLY A 161 -20.43 -23.64 5.12
CA GLY A 161 -20.57 -25.05 4.77
C GLY A 161 -20.64 -25.25 3.25
N ALA A 162 -21.40 -24.41 2.54
CA ALA A 162 -21.49 -24.47 1.09
C ALA A 162 -20.14 -24.16 0.41
N THR A 163 -19.43 -23.12 0.83
CA THR A 163 -18.11 -22.78 0.26
C THR A 163 -17.08 -23.86 0.55
N ALA A 164 -17.05 -24.43 1.76
CA ALA A 164 -16.15 -25.53 2.08
C ALA A 164 -16.39 -26.77 1.21
N VAL A 165 -17.65 -27.15 1.00
CA VAL A 165 -18.01 -28.27 0.10
C VAL A 165 -17.64 -27.95 -1.35
N SER A 166 -17.90 -26.73 -1.82
CA SER A 166 -17.51 -26.30 -3.16
C SER A 166 -16.00 -26.32 -3.39
N ILE A 167 -15.20 -25.84 -2.43
CA ILE A 167 -13.73 -25.89 -2.49
C ILE A 167 -13.25 -27.34 -2.51
N LEU A 168 -13.81 -28.20 -1.66
CA LEU A 168 -13.46 -29.63 -1.61
C LEU A 168 -13.75 -30.30 -2.96
N LEU A 169 -14.93 -30.06 -3.56
CA LEU A 169 -15.29 -30.59 -4.87
C LEU A 169 -14.36 -30.07 -5.98
N ALA A 170 -13.99 -28.79 -5.94
CA ALA A 170 -13.04 -28.20 -6.89
C ALA A 170 -11.63 -28.82 -6.76
N PHE A 171 -11.19 -29.10 -5.53
CA PHE A 171 -9.91 -29.76 -5.26
C PHE A 171 -9.83 -31.18 -5.85
N PHE A 172 -10.95 -31.91 -5.84
CA PHE A 172 -11.09 -33.22 -6.50
C PHE A 172 -11.39 -33.13 -8.01
N HIS A 173 -11.14 -31.99 -8.66
CA HIS A 173 -11.40 -31.74 -10.08
C HIS A 173 -12.89 -31.88 -10.51
N LEU A 174 -13.84 -31.79 -9.58
CA LEU A 174 -15.29 -31.81 -9.83
C LEU A 174 -15.87 -30.37 -9.91
N THR A 175 -15.24 -29.51 -10.72
CA THR A 175 -15.54 -28.07 -10.76
C THR A 175 -16.99 -27.76 -11.15
N ALA A 176 -17.60 -28.48 -12.08
CA ALA A 176 -19.01 -28.26 -12.43
C ALA A 176 -19.99 -28.58 -11.28
N LEU A 177 -19.68 -29.57 -10.43
CA LEU A 177 -20.50 -29.94 -9.28
C LEU A 177 -20.33 -28.97 -8.10
N SER A 178 -19.21 -28.23 -8.06
CA SER A 178 -18.93 -27.25 -7.01
C SER A 178 -19.89 -26.06 -6.99
N PHE A 179 -20.66 -25.83 -8.05
CA PHE A 179 -21.68 -24.78 -8.09
C PHE A 179 -22.97 -25.16 -7.34
N ILE A 180 -23.30 -26.45 -7.23
CA ILE A 180 -24.57 -26.92 -6.63
C ILE A 180 -24.73 -26.45 -5.17
N PRO A 181 -23.73 -26.59 -4.29
CA PRO A 181 -23.83 -26.11 -2.91
C PRO A 181 -24.07 -24.59 -2.80
N LEU A 182 -23.65 -23.80 -3.80
CA LEU A 182 -23.71 -22.33 -3.78
C LEU A 182 -25.07 -21.75 -4.17
N ILE A 183 -25.93 -22.53 -4.85
CA ILE A 183 -27.24 -22.06 -5.34
C ILE A 183 -28.14 -21.60 -4.17
N LEU A 184 -28.21 -22.39 -3.10
CA LEU A 184 -29.07 -22.10 -1.95
C LEU A 184 -28.61 -20.86 -1.15
N PRO A 185 -27.32 -20.72 -0.80
CA PRO A 185 -26.78 -19.48 -0.25
C PRO A 185 -27.07 -18.27 -1.13
N PHE A 186 -26.80 -18.39 -2.44
CA PHE A 186 -26.99 -17.31 -3.40
C PHE A 186 -28.45 -16.82 -3.45
N TYR A 187 -29.41 -17.73 -3.57
CA TYR A 187 -30.83 -17.41 -3.56
C TYR A 187 -31.28 -16.74 -2.26
N ARG A 188 -30.90 -17.30 -1.09
CA ARG A 188 -31.30 -16.75 0.21
C ARG A 188 -30.73 -15.37 0.46
N LEU A 189 -29.44 -15.17 0.17
CA LEU A 189 -28.78 -13.88 0.33
C LEU A 189 -29.37 -12.84 -0.64
N GLY A 190 -29.57 -13.21 -1.92
CA GLY A 190 -30.19 -12.33 -2.91
C GLY A 190 -31.60 -11.88 -2.51
N ALA A 191 -32.45 -12.80 -2.04
CA ALA A 191 -33.80 -12.48 -1.57
C ALA A 191 -33.79 -11.54 -0.35
N ASN A 192 -32.89 -11.78 0.61
CA ASN A 192 -32.73 -10.93 1.79
C ASN A 192 -32.23 -9.52 1.41
N TRP A 193 -31.29 -9.43 0.48
CA TRP A 193 -30.79 -8.16 -0.02
C TRP A 193 -31.88 -7.35 -0.74
N ILE A 194 -32.63 -7.96 -1.65
CA ILE A 194 -33.74 -7.31 -2.36
C ILE A 194 -34.78 -6.77 -1.37
N LYS A 195 -35.17 -7.58 -0.38
CA LYS A 195 -36.11 -7.17 0.67
C LYS A 195 -35.61 -5.94 1.45
N ARG A 196 -34.30 -5.85 1.71
CA ARG A 196 -33.67 -4.71 2.39
C ARG A 196 -33.62 -3.46 1.52
N VAL A 197 -33.18 -3.58 0.26
CA VAL A 197 -33.10 -2.45 -0.69
C VAL A 197 -34.46 -1.80 -0.86
N LEU A 198 -35.52 -2.62 -0.96
CA LEU A 198 -36.89 -2.13 -1.10
C LEU A 198 -37.43 -1.44 0.16
N TRP A 199 -36.95 -1.79 1.37
CA TRP A 199 -37.52 -1.29 2.64
C TRP A 199 -36.70 -0.17 3.31
N THR A 200 -35.37 -0.16 3.19
CA THR A 200 -34.49 0.62 4.09
C THR A 200 -33.31 1.32 3.42
N ALA A 201 -33.29 1.42 2.08
CA ALA A 201 -32.12 1.91 1.34
C ALA A 201 -31.63 3.27 1.86
N ASN A 202 -30.55 3.22 2.64
CA ASN A 202 -29.80 4.38 3.07
C ASN A 202 -28.81 4.73 1.96
N TRP A 203 -28.80 6.00 1.53
CA TRP A 203 -27.95 6.47 0.43
C TRP A 203 -26.48 6.08 0.59
N ASN A 204 -25.94 6.16 1.81
CA ASN A 204 -24.55 5.81 2.09
C ASN A 204 -24.26 4.31 1.88
N SER A 205 -25.19 3.44 2.27
CA SER A 205 -25.03 1.98 2.10
C SER A 205 -25.22 1.57 0.64
N MET A 206 -26.11 2.26 -0.08
CA MET A 206 -26.32 2.03 -1.51
C MET A 206 -25.09 2.47 -2.33
N MET A 207 -24.54 3.65 -2.04
CA MET A 207 -23.30 4.14 -2.65
C MET A 207 -22.13 3.19 -2.40
N ALA A 208 -21.96 2.76 -1.14
CA ALA A 208 -20.96 1.78 -0.74
C ALA A 208 -21.09 0.46 -1.54
N ALA A 209 -22.30 -0.08 -1.65
CA ALA A 209 -22.57 -1.29 -2.41
C ALA A 209 -22.26 -1.13 -3.89
N VAL A 210 -22.71 -0.03 -4.53
CA VAL A 210 -22.46 0.23 -5.96
C VAL A 210 -20.97 0.32 -6.23
N ILE A 211 -20.22 1.04 -5.40
CA ILE A 211 -18.77 1.20 -5.58
C ILE A 211 -18.05 -0.13 -5.41
N LEU A 212 -18.41 -0.92 -4.41
CA LEU A 212 -17.81 -2.24 -4.20
C LEU A 212 -18.09 -3.17 -5.39
N THR A 213 -19.32 -3.15 -5.92
CA THR A 213 -19.66 -3.90 -7.12
C THR A 213 -18.86 -3.42 -8.33
N ILE A 214 -18.71 -2.11 -8.52
CA ILE A 214 -17.88 -1.56 -9.61
C ILE A 214 -16.45 -2.09 -9.47
N VAL A 215 -15.82 -1.95 -8.31
CA VAL A 215 -14.42 -2.39 -8.13
C VAL A 215 -14.27 -3.89 -8.34
N ALA A 216 -15.17 -4.70 -7.77
CA ALA A 216 -15.15 -6.15 -7.94
C ALA A 216 -15.32 -6.58 -9.41
N LEU A 217 -16.18 -5.90 -10.18
CA LEU A 217 -16.39 -6.19 -11.61
C LEU A 217 -15.24 -5.67 -12.47
N THR A 218 -14.66 -4.52 -12.12
CA THR A 218 -13.55 -3.96 -12.89
C THR A 218 -12.25 -4.69 -12.61
N ALA A 219 -12.06 -5.29 -11.44
CA ALA A 219 -10.83 -5.99 -11.10
C ALA A 219 -10.52 -7.18 -12.02
N SER A 220 -11.52 -7.76 -12.69
CA SER A 220 -11.32 -8.76 -13.74
C SER A 220 -10.99 -8.18 -15.13
N SER A 221 -10.83 -6.86 -15.26
CA SER A 221 -10.46 -6.19 -16.51
C SER A 221 -8.98 -5.88 -16.54
N ASN A 222 -8.30 -6.30 -17.60
CA ASN A 222 -6.89 -5.95 -17.85
C ASN A 222 -6.70 -4.42 -17.86
N SER A 223 -7.68 -3.66 -18.36
CA SER A 223 -7.61 -2.20 -18.36
C SER A 223 -7.68 -1.61 -16.95
N PHE A 224 -8.43 -2.22 -16.04
CA PHE A 224 -8.43 -1.81 -14.64
C PHE A 224 -7.10 -2.14 -13.97
N VAL A 225 -6.55 -3.34 -14.20
CA VAL A 225 -5.24 -3.72 -13.66
C VAL A 225 -4.18 -2.69 -14.05
N VAL A 226 -4.16 -2.25 -15.32
CA VAL A 226 -3.21 -1.23 -15.81
C VAL A 226 -3.49 0.16 -15.24
N GLN A 227 -4.75 0.57 -15.07
CA GLN A 227 -5.13 1.92 -14.64
C GLN A 227 -5.64 1.99 -13.19
N GLU A 228 -5.28 1.02 -12.35
CA GLU A 228 -5.90 0.80 -11.05
C GLU A 228 -5.83 2.05 -10.16
N ALA A 229 -4.64 2.66 -10.03
CA ALA A 229 -4.45 3.86 -9.22
C ALA A 229 -5.35 5.03 -9.67
N SER A 230 -5.52 5.20 -10.99
CA SER A 230 -6.39 6.23 -11.56
C SER A 230 -7.87 5.94 -11.29
N VAL A 231 -8.31 4.69 -11.39
CA VAL A 231 -9.69 4.30 -11.09
C VAL A 231 -9.98 4.44 -9.59
N LEU A 232 -9.09 3.99 -8.71
CA LEU A 232 -9.21 4.15 -7.26
C LEU A 232 -9.31 5.63 -6.86
N THR A 233 -8.45 6.48 -7.45
CA THR A 233 -8.50 7.94 -7.24
C THR A 233 -9.85 8.52 -7.64
N TYR A 234 -10.36 8.13 -8.81
CA TYR A 234 -11.66 8.59 -9.28
C TYR A 234 -12.79 8.17 -8.33
N LEU A 235 -12.84 6.90 -7.93
CA LEU A 235 -13.85 6.38 -7.01
C LEU A 235 -13.83 7.11 -5.66
N LEU A 236 -12.64 7.33 -5.08
CA LEU A 236 -12.48 8.09 -3.82
C LEU A 236 -12.97 9.54 -3.96
N GLN A 237 -12.61 10.21 -5.06
CA GLN A 237 -13.08 11.58 -5.32
C GLN A 237 -14.60 11.61 -5.53
N THR A 238 -15.19 10.65 -6.24
CA THR A 238 -16.64 10.54 -6.42
C THR A 238 -17.35 10.36 -5.08
N MET A 239 -16.84 9.50 -4.19
CA MET A 239 -17.40 9.35 -2.83
C MET A 239 -17.40 10.67 -2.07
N LEU A 240 -16.30 11.43 -2.13
CA LEU A 240 -16.17 12.72 -1.47
C LEU A 240 -17.11 13.78 -2.06
N ILE A 241 -17.20 13.86 -3.38
CA ILE A 241 -18.06 14.83 -4.08
C ILE A 241 -19.54 14.54 -3.79
N LEU A 242 -20.00 13.28 -3.96
CA LEU A 242 -21.39 12.90 -3.68
C LEU A 242 -21.78 13.24 -2.24
N THR A 243 -20.86 13.02 -1.30
CA THR A 243 -21.08 13.35 0.11
C THR A 243 -21.12 14.86 0.34
N GLY A 244 -20.22 15.61 -0.29
CA GLY A 244 -20.24 17.07 -0.28
C GLY A 244 -21.54 17.65 -0.87
N MET A 245 -22.06 17.08 -1.95
CA MET A 245 -23.33 17.50 -2.55
C MET A 245 -24.53 17.25 -1.61
N CYS A 246 -24.59 16.08 -0.98
CA CYS A 246 -25.62 15.80 0.04
C CYS A 246 -25.56 16.80 1.21
N LEU A 247 -24.38 17.34 1.52
CA LEU A 247 -24.19 18.33 2.58
C LEU A 247 -24.71 19.72 2.19
N ILE A 248 -24.48 20.15 0.95
CA ILE A 248 -24.93 21.46 0.43
C ILE A 248 -26.46 21.57 0.56
N GLY A 249 -27.19 20.47 0.28
CA GLY A 249 -28.64 20.42 0.46
C GLY A 249 -29.12 20.52 1.92
N ALA A 250 -28.25 20.25 2.91
CA ALA A 250 -28.63 20.13 4.32
C ALA A 250 -28.19 21.33 5.20
N ILE A 251 -27.27 22.17 4.74
CA ILE A 251 -26.67 23.26 5.53
C ILE A 251 -26.88 24.60 4.82
N LYS A 252 -27.45 25.60 5.52
CA LYS A 252 -27.31 27.01 5.11
C LYS A 252 -25.82 27.33 4.98
N LEU A 253 -25.37 27.53 3.74
CA LEU A 253 -24.05 27.83 3.12
C LEU A 253 -22.90 28.50 3.91
N ARG A 254 -22.91 28.57 5.26
CA ARG A 254 -22.10 29.52 6.05
C ARG A 254 -20.98 28.90 6.89
N ARG A 255 -20.55 27.66 6.63
CA ARG A 255 -19.40 27.08 7.37
C ARG A 255 -18.27 26.72 6.40
N TRP A 256 -17.49 27.72 6.01
CA TRP A 256 -16.23 27.55 5.25
C TRP A 256 -15.29 26.50 5.86
N ASN A 257 -15.34 26.35 7.19
CA ASN A 257 -14.56 25.36 7.95
C ASN A 257 -14.83 23.90 7.57
N THR A 258 -15.95 23.57 6.89
CA THR A 258 -16.21 22.20 6.40
C THR A 258 -15.83 22.00 4.93
N PHE A 259 -15.79 23.05 4.12
CA PHE A 259 -15.48 22.95 2.69
C PHE A 259 -13.98 22.97 2.41
N ILE A 260 -13.21 23.78 3.14
CA ILE A 260 -11.76 23.87 2.97
C ILE A 260 -11.07 22.51 3.11
N PRO A 261 -11.36 21.69 4.15
CA PRO A 261 -10.70 20.40 4.30
C PRO A 261 -11.10 19.37 3.23
N LEU A 262 -12.33 19.45 2.72
CA LEU A 262 -12.80 18.59 1.61
C LEU A 262 -12.04 18.92 0.32
N ILE A 263 -11.95 20.21 -0.03
CA ILE A 263 -11.23 20.66 -1.21
C ILE A 263 -9.75 20.24 -1.10
N LEU A 264 -9.16 20.40 0.09
CA LEU A 264 -7.80 19.94 0.33
C LEU A 264 -7.64 18.42 0.15
N CYS A 265 -8.58 17.61 0.63
CA CYS A 265 -8.57 16.15 0.38
C CYS A 265 -8.69 15.82 -1.11
N LEU A 266 -9.55 16.51 -1.86
CA LEU A 266 -9.68 16.31 -3.30
C LEU A 266 -8.39 16.69 -4.05
N CYS A 267 -7.76 17.81 -3.66
CA CYS A 267 -6.47 18.22 -4.20
C CYS A 267 -5.36 17.21 -3.88
N LEU A 268 -5.29 16.71 -2.64
CA LEU A 268 -4.32 15.69 -2.25
C LEU A 268 -4.53 14.39 -3.01
N LEU A 269 -5.80 13.94 -3.15
CA LEU A 269 -6.12 12.74 -3.93
C LEU A 269 -5.72 12.89 -5.39
N TRP A 270 -5.94 14.07 -5.97
CA TRP A 270 -5.55 14.38 -7.34
C TRP A 270 -4.01 14.45 -7.51
N MET A 271 -3.31 15.12 -6.60
CA MET A 271 -1.84 15.22 -6.64
C MET A 271 -1.18 13.85 -6.47
N GLY A 272 -1.75 12.96 -5.66
CA GLY A 272 -1.22 11.61 -5.44
C GLY A 272 -1.11 10.76 -6.72
N ARG A 273 -1.89 11.08 -7.76
CA ARG A 273 -1.77 10.42 -9.09
C ARG A 273 -0.39 10.61 -9.72
N TYR A 274 0.28 11.73 -9.44
CA TYR A 274 1.63 12.00 -9.97
C TYR A 274 2.74 11.30 -9.20
N LEU A 275 2.40 10.55 -8.14
CA LEU A 275 3.33 9.71 -7.40
C LEU A 275 3.37 8.27 -7.94
N GLU A 276 2.48 7.94 -8.88
CA GLU A 276 2.42 6.63 -9.52
C GLU A 276 3.66 6.40 -10.39
N VAL A 277 4.37 5.30 -10.12
CA VAL A 277 5.52 4.85 -10.94
C VAL A 277 4.98 4.14 -12.18
N CYS A 278 5.53 4.46 -13.36
CA CYS A 278 5.13 3.83 -14.61
C CYS A 278 5.49 2.35 -14.65
N ARG A 279 4.54 1.55 -15.11
CA ARG A 279 4.74 0.13 -15.37
C ARG A 279 5.26 -0.08 -16.78
N GLU A 280 5.80 -1.26 -17.07
CA GLU A 280 6.29 -1.63 -18.40
C GLU A 280 5.18 -1.52 -19.45
N GLU A 281 3.95 -1.88 -19.08
CA GLU A 281 2.76 -1.82 -19.92
C GLU A 281 2.09 -0.43 -19.96
N SER A 282 2.65 0.57 -19.28
CA SER A 282 2.06 1.91 -19.26
C SER A 282 2.26 2.62 -20.61
N PRO A 283 1.18 3.11 -21.25
CA PRO A 283 1.30 3.78 -22.54
C PRO A 283 2.15 5.06 -22.41
N GLY A 284 2.90 5.43 -23.45
CA GLY A 284 3.77 6.63 -23.42
C GLY A 284 3.06 7.97 -23.21
N THR A 285 1.71 7.99 -23.23
CA THR A 285 0.86 9.14 -22.89
C THR A 285 0.42 9.19 -21.42
N SER A 286 0.80 8.19 -20.62
CA SER A 286 0.47 8.11 -19.20
C SER A 286 1.16 9.21 -18.40
N SER A 287 0.49 9.68 -17.34
CA SER A 287 1.00 10.74 -16.45
C SER A 287 1.82 10.20 -15.27
N CYS A 288 2.13 8.89 -15.27
CA CYS A 288 2.98 8.25 -14.28
C CYS A 288 4.44 8.67 -14.47
N VAL A 289 5.28 8.28 -13.53
CA VAL A 289 6.70 8.59 -13.55
C VAL A 289 7.53 7.38 -13.94
N ALA A 290 8.21 7.45 -15.08
CA ALA A 290 9.20 6.46 -15.47
C ALA A 290 10.45 6.60 -14.58
N VAL A 291 10.79 5.55 -13.84
CA VAL A 291 12.06 5.47 -13.12
C VAL A 291 13.10 4.95 -14.11
N SER A 292 13.88 5.85 -14.69
CA SER A 292 14.98 5.50 -15.59
C SER A 292 16.25 5.28 -14.77
N ASP A 293 16.90 4.12 -14.96
CA ASP A 293 18.27 3.89 -14.48
C ASP A 293 19.18 4.95 -15.10
N THR A 294 19.78 5.79 -14.25
CA THR A 294 20.54 6.99 -14.66
C THR A 294 21.90 6.69 -15.30
N THR A 295 22.10 5.49 -15.85
CA THR A 295 23.32 5.13 -16.56
C THR A 295 23.10 5.23 -18.07
N ASN A 296 23.33 6.43 -18.62
CA ASN A 296 23.72 6.74 -20.02
C ASN A 296 22.72 7.25 -21.07
N ASP A 297 21.46 7.56 -20.78
CA ASP A 297 20.57 8.14 -21.82
C ASP A 297 20.55 9.67 -21.83
N SER A 298 21.61 10.26 -22.37
CA SER A 298 21.70 11.69 -22.72
C SER A 298 20.87 12.08 -23.96
N ALA A 299 19.90 11.27 -24.40
CA ALA A 299 19.26 11.44 -25.71
C ALA A 299 17.75 11.81 -25.72
N ASN A 300 17.05 11.88 -24.58
CA ASN A 300 15.62 12.26 -24.58
C ASN A 300 15.29 13.39 -23.60
N SER A 301 15.82 14.58 -23.87
CA SER A 301 15.75 15.77 -23.00
C SER A 301 14.39 16.51 -22.97
N ARG A 302 13.26 15.88 -23.33
CA ARG A 302 11.98 16.63 -23.45
C ARG A 302 10.90 16.34 -22.41
N ASN A 303 11.02 15.29 -21.59
CA ASN A 303 10.01 14.95 -20.57
C ASN A 303 10.60 14.65 -19.18
N ASN A 304 11.71 15.27 -18.81
CA ASN A 304 12.21 15.20 -17.42
C ASN A 304 11.33 16.08 -16.52
N SER A 305 10.18 15.55 -16.13
CA SER A 305 9.26 16.22 -15.23
C SER A 305 9.91 16.38 -13.85
N LEU A 306 9.61 17.48 -13.14
CA LEU A 306 9.95 17.63 -11.71
C LEU A 306 9.57 16.39 -10.89
N ALA A 307 8.55 15.63 -11.31
CA ALA A 307 8.10 14.41 -10.66
C ALA A 307 9.11 13.25 -10.76
N SER A 308 9.84 13.08 -11.86
CA SER A 308 10.89 12.03 -11.95
C SER A 308 12.07 12.31 -11.02
N PHE A 309 12.45 13.58 -10.88
CA PHE A 309 13.48 14.00 -9.92
C PHE A 309 13.02 13.92 -8.46
N LEU A 310 11.72 14.11 -8.21
CA LEU A 310 11.16 13.95 -6.88
C LEU A 310 11.06 12.48 -6.48
N LEU A 311 10.69 11.58 -7.41
CA LEU A 311 10.42 10.16 -7.07
C LEU A 311 11.66 9.24 -7.06
N THR A 312 12.81 9.68 -7.57
CA THR A 312 14.07 8.92 -7.47
C THR A 312 14.60 8.93 -6.04
N ARG A 313 15.24 7.86 -5.55
CA ARG A 313 15.81 7.86 -4.19
C ARG A 313 17.06 8.72 -4.09
N LEU A 314 17.27 9.36 -2.93
CA LEU A 314 18.47 10.20 -2.70
C LEU A 314 19.77 9.42 -2.92
N SER A 315 19.83 8.16 -2.49
CA SER A 315 20.99 7.28 -2.65
C SER A 315 21.33 6.92 -4.11
N ALA A 316 20.35 7.04 -5.02
CA ALA A 316 20.48 6.68 -6.43
C ALA A 316 20.75 7.91 -7.34
N LEU A 317 20.73 9.13 -6.80
CA LEU A 317 21.02 10.35 -7.56
C LEU A 317 22.53 10.50 -7.81
N SER A 318 22.91 11.06 -8.94
CA SER A 318 24.32 11.33 -9.28
C SER A 318 24.50 12.67 -9.99
N GLY A 319 25.73 13.18 -10.03
CA GLY A 319 26.11 14.39 -10.78
C GLY A 319 25.32 15.66 -10.38
N ASP A 320 24.94 16.43 -11.39
CA ASP A 320 24.22 17.72 -11.23
C ASP A 320 22.82 17.56 -10.64
N SER A 321 22.17 16.40 -10.82
CA SER A 321 20.85 16.14 -10.24
C SER A 321 20.92 16.04 -8.72
N LEU A 322 21.97 15.44 -8.18
CA LEU A 322 22.18 15.36 -6.72
C LEU A 322 22.35 16.76 -6.12
N SER A 323 23.14 17.63 -6.76
CA SER A 323 23.43 18.98 -6.23
C SER A 323 22.21 19.90 -6.22
N GLN A 324 21.32 19.78 -7.22
CA GLN A 324 20.12 20.61 -7.32
C GLN A 324 18.99 20.15 -6.39
N VAL A 325 18.82 18.85 -6.20
CA VAL A 325 17.58 18.28 -5.62
C VAL A 325 17.77 17.82 -4.17
N ALA A 326 18.97 17.38 -3.78
CA ALA A 326 19.20 16.77 -2.46
C ALA A 326 18.89 17.72 -1.28
N GLY A 327 19.34 18.98 -1.36
CA GLY A 327 19.12 19.98 -0.32
C GLY A 327 17.63 20.30 -0.10
N PRO A 328 16.89 20.73 -1.14
CA PRO A 328 15.45 20.99 -1.04
C PRO A 328 14.63 19.80 -0.55
N ARG A 329 14.98 18.57 -0.96
CA ARG A 329 14.29 17.35 -0.51
C ARG A 329 14.55 17.02 0.95
N LEU A 330 15.80 17.08 1.39
CA LEU A 330 16.13 16.89 2.79
C LEU A 330 15.38 17.91 3.66
N LEU A 331 15.34 19.19 3.24
CA LEU A 331 14.57 20.22 3.92
C LEU A 331 13.06 19.88 3.93
N MET A 332 12.49 19.49 2.80
CA MET A 332 11.09 19.12 2.71
C MET A 332 10.73 17.93 3.63
N ALA A 333 11.56 16.89 3.65
CA ALA A 333 11.36 15.71 4.48
C ALA A 333 11.51 16.03 5.97
N THR A 334 12.53 16.81 6.35
CA THR A 334 12.73 17.29 7.74
C THR A 334 11.56 18.13 8.24
N VAL A 335 11.05 19.05 7.42
CA VAL A 335 9.86 19.86 7.74
C VAL A 335 8.62 18.98 7.90
N GLY A 336 8.45 17.97 7.04
CA GLY A 336 7.35 17.01 7.15
C GLY A 336 7.37 16.24 8.47
N VAL A 337 8.53 15.67 8.84
CA VAL A 337 8.71 14.98 10.14
C VAL A 337 8.46 15.93 11.31
N ALA A 338 9.01 17.15 11.26
CA ALA A 338 8.78 18.17 12.28
C ALA A 338 7.30 18.55 12.41
N ALA A 339 6.57 18.66 11.29
CA ALA A 339 5.14 18.96 11.27
C ALA A 339 4.32 17.84 11.93
N VAL A 340 4.66 16.57 11.69
CA VAL A 340 4.01 15.42 12.35
C VAL A 340 4.25 15.45 13.85
N LEU A 341 5.49 15.63 14.29
CA LEU A 341 5.85 15.63 15.71
C LEU A 341 5.27 16.84 16.45
N PHE A 342 5.33 18.03 15.86
CA PHE A 342 4.73 19.24 16.44
C PHE A 342 3.20 19.16 16.45
N GLY A 343 2.60 18.68 15.36
CA GLY A 343 1.16 18.44 15.27
C GLY A 343 0.69 17.44 16.32
N HIS A 344 1.41 16.33 16.51
CA HIS A 344 1.16 15.36 17.58
C HIS A 344 1.25 16.00 18.96
N ARG A 345 2.32 16.77 19.23
CA ARG A 345 2.48 17.49 20.50
C ARG A 345 1.34 18.48 20.75
N TYR A 346 0.95 19.24 19.73
CA TYR A 346 -0.17 20.17 19.78
C TYR A 346 -1.51 19.46 20.05
N LEU A 347 -1.74 18.31 19.44
CA LEU A 347 -2.94 17.51 19.69
C LEU A 347 -2.95 16.99 21.13
N LEU A 348 -1.83 16.49 21.64
CA LEU A 348 -1.71 16.04 23.04
C LEU A 348 -2.03 17.17 24.04
N THR A 349 -1.48 18.37 23.83
CA THR A 349 -1.75 19.52 24.71
C THR A 349 -3.17 20.05 24.55
N SER A 350 -3.66 20.17 23.32
CA SER A 350 -5.05 20.59 23.04
C SER A 350 -6.07 19.62 23.64
N TRP A 351 -5.72 18.35 23.83
CA TRP A 351 -6.59 17.33 24.42
C TRP A 351 -6.45 17.26 25.96
N GLY A 352 -5.77 18.22 26.57
CA GLY A 352 -5.71 18.37 28.03
C GLY A 352 -4.59 17.57 28.70
N ASN A 353 -3.69 16.95 27.93
CA ASN A 353 -2.62 16.12 28.49
C ASN A 353 -1.36 16.94 28.81
N ASN A 354 -1.53 18.01 29.59
CA ASN A 354 -0.43 18.95 29.89
C ASN A 354 0.59 18.37 30.88
N LEU A 355 0.21 17.35 31.67
CA LEU A 355 1.06 16.66 32.64
C LEU A 355 1.86 15.47 32.07
N LEU A 356 1.86 15.27 30.75
CA LEU A 356 2.68 14.23 30.10
C LEU A 356 4.20 14.46 30.25
N GLY A 357 4.66 15.47 30.99
CA GLY A 357 6.07 15.72 31.26
C GLY A 357 6.65 14.96 32.46
N GLU A 358 5.81 14.37 33.32
CA GLU A 358 6.27 13.72 34.56
C GLU A 358 6.19 12.19 34.45
N GLY A 359 7.34 11.52 34.53
CA GLY A 359 7.45 10.05 34.53
C GLY A 359 7.99 9.43 33.24
N VAL A 360 8.10 8.09 33.24
CA VAL A 360 8.81 7.30 32.23
C VAL A 360 8.20 7.46 30.82
N ILE A 361 6.87 7.51 30.70
CA ILE A 361 6.19 7.66 29.40
C ILE A 361 6.45 9.04 28.80
N GLY A 362 6.39 10.09 29.63
CA GLY A 362 6.68 11.45 29.22
C GLY A 362 8.11 11.64 28.73
N PHE A 363 9.06 11.06 29.47
CA PHE A 363 10.46 10.99 29.06
C PHE A 363 10.61 10.27 27.72
N LEU A 364 10.05 9.05 27.59
CA LEU A 364 10.13 8.26 26.35
C LEU A 364 9.50 8.97 25.14
N LEU A 365 8.38 9.68 25.32
CA LEU A 365 7.75 10.45 24.23
C LEU A 365 8.62 11.62 23.79
N ASN A 366 9.17 12.39 24.73
CA ASN A 366 10.07 13.49 24.41
C ASN A 366 11.34 12.98 23.74
N VAL A 367 11.93 11.91 24.26
CA VAL A 367 13.12 11.26 23.70
C VAL A 367 12.84 10.75 22.28
N THR A 368 11.75 10.02 22.07
CA THR A 368 11.40 9.48 20.74
C THR A 368 11.14 10.59 19.73
N ALA A 369 10.45 11.67 20.14
CA ALA A 369 10.22 12.82 19.27
C ALA A 369 11.54 13.55 18.91
N SER A 370 12.37 13.86 19.90
CA SER A 370 13.65 14.54 19.69
C SER A 370 14.62 13.70 18.87
N ILE A 371 14.72 12.40 19.16
CA ILE A 371 15.61 11.49 18.45
C ILE A 371 15.08 11.23 17.03
N GLY A 372 13.77 11.01 16.86
CA GLY A 372 13.17 10.85 15.54
C GLY A 372 13.39 12.07 14.64
N ALA A 373 13.27 13.29 15.20
CA ALA A 373 13.50 14.54 14.47
C ALA A 373 14.96 14.75 14.04
N VAL A 374 15.93 14.09 14.69
CA VAL A 374 17.37 14.25 14.41
C VAL A 374 17.92 13.07 13.60
N LEU A 375 17.63 11.84 14.03
CA LEU A 375 18.18 10.63 13.42
C LEU A 375 17.62 10.35 12.03
N LEU A 376 16.34 10.64 11.75
CA LEU A 376 15.78 10.44 10.41
C LEU A 376 16.44 11.37 9.37
N PRO A 377 16.52 12.70 9.60
CA PRO A 377 17.29 13.57 8.72
C PRO A 377 18.77 13.21 8.60
N LEU A 378 19.41 12.79 9.69
CA LEU A 378 20.80 12.36 9.67
C LEU A 378 20.99 11.12 8.79
N MET A 379 20.05 10.17 8.85
CA MET A 379 20.03 8.99 8.01
C MET A 379 19.92 9.35 6.53
N TRP A 380 19.00 10.26 6.16
CA TRP A 380 18.86 10.72 4.78
C TRP A 380 20.05 11.57 4.30
N LEU A 381 20.70 12.31 5.20
CA LEU A 381 21.96 12.99 4.91
C LEU A 381 23.07 11.98 4.56
N LEU A 382 23.12 10.84 5.26
CA LEU A 382 24.06 9.77 4.92
C LEU A 382 23.75 9.14 3.56
N ASP A 383 22.48 9.00 3.19
CA ASP A 383 22.08 8.55 1.86
C ASP A 383 22.59 9.50 0.76
N ILE A 384 22.54 10.82 1.00
CA ILE A 384 23.11 11.85 0.10
C ILE A 384 24.64 11.71 0.01
N LEU A 385 25.33 11.52 1.13
CA LEU A 385 26.79 11.34 1.15
C LEU A 385 27.22 10.06 0.43
N LEU A 386 26.45 8.98 0.59
CA LEU A 386 26.66 7.73 -0.15
C LEU A 386 26.50 7.93 -1.65
N ALA A 387 25.43 8.61 -2.08
CA ALA A 387 25.22 8.97 -3.48
C ALA A 387 26.38 9.80 -4.06
N ALA A 388 26.82 10.83 -3.31
CA ALA A 388 27.94 11.68 -3.69
C ALA A 388 29.27 10.92 -3.80
N SER A 389 29.47 9.92 -2.94
CA SER A 389 30.65 9.04 -2.97
C SER A 389 30.69 8.15 -4.21
N HIS A 390 29.53 7.64 -4.67
CA HIS A 390 29.46 6.79 -5.86
C HIS A 390 29.54 7.61 -7.15
N GLY A 391 29.01 8.84 -7.16
CA GLY A 391 29.02 9.76 -8.30
C GLY A 391 30.38 10.37 -8.66
N GLY A 392 31.48 9.91 -8.05
CA GLY A 392 32.85 10.25 -8.48
C GLY A 392 33.33 11.67 -8.18
N SER A 393 32.59 12.46 -7.38
CA SER A 393 32.95 13.83 -7.00
C SER A 393 34.38 13.92 -6.44
N GLU A 394 35.26 14.67 -7.10
CA GLU A 394 36.68 14.81 -6.71
C GLU A 394 36.85 15.43 -5.30
N SER A 395 35.87 16.21 -4.84
CA SER A 395 35.93 16.88 -3.53
C SER A 395 35.83 15.90 -2.36
N LEU A 396 35.11 14.77 -2.51
CA LEU A 396 34.98 13.76 -1.46
C LEU A 396 36.17 12.79 -1.37
N ARG A 397 36.96 12.63 -2.45
CA ARG A 397 38.13 11.73 -2.46
C ARG A 397 39.23 12.15 -1.48
N HIS A 398 39.25 13.41 -1.08
CA HIS A 398 40.22 13.96 -0.11
C HIS A 398 39.97 13.50 1.33
N PHE A 399 38.75 13.05 1.64
CA PHE A 399 38.38 12.59 2.97
C PHE A 399 38.45 11.06 3.06
N LYS A 400 39.64 10.51 3.35
CA LYS A 400 39.87 9.06 3.52
C LYS A 400 38.93 8.39 4.55
N PHE A 401 38.34 9.15 5.48
CA PHE A 401 37.39 8.66 6.48
C PHE A 401 35.97 8.42 5.93
N LEU A 402 35.61 9.02 4.79
CA LEU A 402 34.28 8.88 4.16
C LEU A 402 34.21 7.68 3.21
N HIS A 403 34.76 6.53 3.63
CA HIS A 403 34.66 5.30 2.83
C HIS A 403 33.17 4.87 2.75
N PRO A 404 32.61 4.56 1.56
CA PRO A 404 31.18 4.30 1.41
C PRO A 404 30.67 3.13 2.28
N GLN A 405 31.48 2.10 2.50
CA GLN A 405 31.14 1.02 3.43
C GLN A 405 30.97 1.51 4.89
N TYR A 406 31.79 2.46 5.32
CA TYR A 406 31.70 3.02 6.67
C TYR A 406 30.45 3.89 6.84
N LEU A 407 30.12 4.69 5.83
CA LEU A 407 28.88 5.48 5.80
C LEU A 407 27.63 4.59 5.80
N ALA A 408 27.63 3.51 5.03
CA ALA A 408 26.54 2.53 5.01
C ALA A 408 26.35 1.86 6.38
N ASN A 409 27.44 1.50 7.06
CA ASN A 409 27.38 0.95 8.41
C ASN A 409 26.78 1.95 9.42
N ILE A 410 27.23 3.21 9.40
CA ILE A 410 26.67 4.26 10.28
C ILE A 410 25.17 4.43 10.02
N ARG A 411 24.76 4.49 8.75
CA ARG A 411 23.35 4.58 8.35
C ARG A 411 22.53 3.43 8.95
N ILE A 412 23.02 2.20 8.85
CA ILE A 412 22.37 1.01 9.42
C ILE A 412 22.27 1.10 10.94
N TYR A 413 23.31 1.55 11.64
CA TYR A 413 23.25 1.74 13.10
C TYR A 413 22.24 2.80 13.53
N ILE A 414 22.13 3.89 12.77
CA ILE A 414 21.11 4.92 13.00
C ILE A 414 19.71 4.34 12.78
N ALA A 415 19.49 3.61 11.68
CA ALA A 415 18.23 2.94 11.40
C ALA A 415 17.85 1.96 12.52
N ARG A 416 18.78 1.11 12.98
CA ARG A 416 18.59 0.22 14.14
C ARG A 416 18.16 0.99 15.40
N THR A 417 18.77 2.14 15.64
CA THR A 417 18.46 2.98 16.80
C THR A 417 17.04 3.56 16.71
N VAL A 418 16.63 4.04 15.53
CA VAL A 418 15.26 4.51 15.29
C VAL A 418 14.23 3.40 15.50
N PHE A 419 14.49 2.21 14.96
CA PHE A 419 13.63 1.02 15.14
C PHE A 419 13.55 0.60 16.62
N ALA A 420 14.69 0.51 17.31
CA ALA A 420 14.75 0.10 18.70
C ALA A 420 13.98 1.08 19.62
N ILE A 421 14.19 2.38 19.45
CA ILE A 421 13.51 3.40 20.28
C ILE A 421 12.00 3.40 20.01
N SER A 422 11.60 3.33 18.75
CA SER A 422 10.18 3.27 18.37
C SER A 422 9.52 2.00 18.89
N GLY A 423 10.21 0.86 18.82
CA GLY A 423 9.75 -0.42 19.37
C GLY A 423 9.63 -0.43 20.89
N VAL A 424 10.60 0.16 21.61
CA VAL A 424 10.53 0.33 23.06
C VAL A 424 9.36 1.25 23.44
N LEU A 425 9.17 2.37 22.74
CA LEU A 425 8.03 3.25 22.97
C LEU A 425 6.71 2.50 22.76
N PHE A 426 6.59 1.78 21.64
CA PHE A 426 5.40 0.99 21.30
C PHE A 426 5.10 -0.06 22.38
N ALA A 427 6.10 -0.86 22.78
CA ALA A 427 5.95 -1.87 23.81
C ALA A 427 5.53 -1.25 25.16
N VAL A 428 6.21 -0.20 25.60
CA VAL A 428 5.87 0.48 26.87
C VAL A 428 4.46 1.04 26.83
N LEU A 429 4.03 1.64 25.72
CA LEU A 429 2.68 2.19 25.59
C LEU A 429 1.59 1.11 25.54
N ILE A 430 1.89 -0.09 25.03
CA ILE A 430 0.95 -1.23 25.11
C ILE A 430 0.78 -1.68 26.55
N TYR A 431 1.87 -1.83 27.31
CA TYR A 431 1.82 -2.30 28.70
C TYR A 431 1.33 -1.22 29.67
N ARG A 432 1.64 0.04 29.39
CA ARG A 432 1.27 1.20 30.21
C ARG A 432 0.58 2.22 29.32
N PRO A 433 -0.76 2.16 29.20
CA PRO A 433 -1.49 3.14 28.41
C PRO A 433 -1.27 4.54 28.98
N LEU A 434 -1.39 5.53 28.10
CA LEU A 434 -1.33 6.95 28.46
C LEU A 434 -2.52 7.25 29.37
N LEU A 435 -2.33 7.09 30.67
CA LEU A 435 -3.29 7.44 31.71
C LEU A 435 -2.90 8.81 32.25
N VAL A 436 -3.74 9.80 32.01
CA VAL A 436 -3.58 11.14 32.57
C VAL A 436 -4.03 11.10 34.02
N THR A 437 -3.17 11.54 34.93
CA THR A 437 -3.55 11.80 36.33
C THR A 437 -4.62 12.90 36.35
N ALA A 438 -5.76 12.65 37.01
CA ALA A 438 -6.81 13.65 37.16
C ALA A 438 -6.23 14.91 37.84
N GLY A 439 -6.19 16.03 37.11
CA GLY A 439 -5.83 17.31 37.69
C GLY A 439 -6.97 17.82 38.55
N ILE A 440 -6.73 18.00 39.85
CA ILE A 440 -7.68 18.66 40.74
C ILE A 440 -7.51 20.17 40.52
N THR A 441 -8.43 20.80 39.79
CA THR A 441 -8.51 22.27 39.73
C THR A 441 -9.51 22.74 40.78
N SER A 442 -9.02 23.35 41.87
CA SER A 442 -9.87 24.04 42.85
C SER A 442 -10.45 25.31 42.21
N SER A 443 -11.78 25.43 42.18
CA SER A 443 -12.47 26.67 41.82
C SER A 443 -12.10 27.77 42.83
N GLU A 444 -11.76 28.98 42.35
CA GLU A 444 -11.47 30.15 43.19
C GLU A 444 -12.67 30.61 44.04
N ASN A 445 -13.87 30.08 43.80
CA ASN A 445 -15.02 30.30 44.67
C ASN A 445 -15.29 29.03 45.49
N GLY A 446 -14.89 29.06 46.76
CA GLY A 446 -14.94 27.94 47.73
C GLY A 446 -16.32 27.39 48.09
N LYS A 447 -17.12 27.01 47.11
CA LYS A 447 -18.31 26.16 47.24
C LYS A 447 -18.26 25.12 46.13
N ASP A 448 -18.03 23.88 46.56
CA ASP A 448 -17.82 22.65 45.80
C ASP A 448 -16.48 22.49 45.05
N ASN A 449 -15.64 21.60 45.59
CA ASN A 449 -14.52 21.02 44.87
C ASN A 449 -15.04 19.99 43.86
N ASP A 450 -15.59 20.46 42.74
CA ASP A 450 -15.93 19.56 41.63
C ASP A 450 -14.64 19.00 41.02
N VAL A 451 -14.38 17.72 41.26
CA VAL A 451 -13.28 16.97 40.64
C VAL A 451 -13.60 16.80 39.15
N TYR A 452 -13.08 17.70 38.31
CA TYR A 452 -13.26 17.58 36.86
C TYR A 452 -12.37 16.44 36.32
N LEU A 453 -13.01 15.35 35.90
CA LEU A 453 -12.38 14.23 35.19
C LEU A 453 -12.08 14.58 33.70
N SER A 454 -11.51 15.77 33.45
CA SER A 454 -11.33 16.34 32.11
C SER A 454 -10.28 15.62 31.23
N GLY A 455 -9.59 14.59 31.73
CA GLY A 455 -8.43 13.99 31.06
C GLY A 455 -8.55 12.53 30.63
N ILE A 456 -9.49 11.74 31.18
CA ILE A 456 -9.50 10.28 30.97
C ILE A 456 -9.97 9.92 29.55
N ALA A 457 -10.98 10.61 29.04
CA ALA A 457 -11.55 10.26 27.76
C ALA A 457 -10.72 10.77 26.58
N THR A 458 -10.01 11.88 26.76
CA THR A 458 -9.00 12.38 25.82
C THR A 458 -7.73 11.55 25.84
N SER A 459 -7.42 10.89 26.95
CA SER A 459 -6.25 10.02 27.05
C SER A 459 -6.33 8.79 26.15
N TYR A 460 -7.51 8.18 25.94
CA TYR A 460 -7.67 7.06 25.01
C TYR A 460 -7.44 7.47 23.55
N THR A 461 -8.00 8.60 23.12
CA THR A 461 -7.75 9.14 21.77
C THR A 461 -6.27 9.45 21.56
N SER A 462 -5.63 10.08 22.54
CA SER A 462 -4.19 10.36 22.52
C SER A 462 -3.36 9.09 22.51
N TRP A 463 -3.75 8.10 23.31
CA TRP A 463 -3.06 6.83 23.42
C TRP A 463 -3.09 6.08 22.10
N ILE A 464 -4.25 5.96 21.47
CA ILE A 464 -4.40 5.31 20.16
C ILE A 464 -3.59 6.04 19.10
N LEU A 465 -3.72 7.37 19.02
CA LEU A 465 -2.95 8.16 18.05
C LEU A 465 -1.44 7.96 18.24
N THR A 466 -0.97 7.99 19.48
CA THR A 466 0.47 7.90 19.78
C THR A 466 1.00 6.48 19.56
N THR A 467 0.29 5.48 20.07
CA THR A 467 0.74 4.08 20.13
C THR A 467 0.54 3.37 18.81
N LEU A 468 -0.62 3.53 18.16
CA LEU A 468 -0.94 2.79 16.94
C LEU A 468 -0.52 3.55 15.69
N VAL A 469 -0.53 4.89 15.69
CA VAL A 469 -0.21 5.67 14.49
C VAL A 469 1.20 6.23 14.52
N ILE A 470 1.54 7.07 15.51
CA ILE A 470 2.82 7.81 15.51
C ILE A 470 4.02 6.89 15.76
N ALA A 471 3.95 5.99 16.75
CA ALA A 471 5.08 5.12 17.07
C ALA A 471 5.46 4.17 15.91
N PRO A 472 4.52 3.53 15.19
CA PRO A 472 4.84 2.71 14.02
C PRO A 472 5.19 3.53 12.77
N LEU A 473 4.69 4.78 12.65
CA LEU A 473 4.98 5.63 11.50
C LEU A 473 6.46 6.03 11.40
N LEU A 474 7.16 6.23 12.52
CA LEU A 474 8.59 6.60 12.51
C LEU A 474 9.51 5.54 11.89
N PRO A 475 9.49 4.25 12.31
CA PRO A 475 10.31 3.22 11.67
C PRO A 475 9.84 2.93 10.24
N LEU A 476 8.55 3.11 9.94
CA LEU A 476 8.03 2.97 8.59
C LEU A 476 8.58 4.06 7.66
N ILE A 477 8.59 5.33 8.09
CA ILE A 477 9.25 6.43 7.35
C ILE A 477 10.75 6.17 7.18
N ALA A 478 11.41 5.58 8.19
CA ALA A 478 12.81 5.19 8.07
C ALA A 478 13.04 4.14 6.97
N LEU A 479 12.07 3.25 6.79
CA LEU A 479 12.10 2.17 5.81
C LEU A 479 11.79 2.68 4.39
N LEU A 480 10.78 3.53 4.24
CA LEU A 480 10.35 4.08 2.95
C LEU A 480 11.33 5.14 2.41
N GLY A 481 11.88 5.99 3.28
CA GLY A 481 12.79 7.08 2.90
C GLY A 481 12.16 8.47 2.91
N ASP A 482 12.95 9.47 2.51
CA ASP A 482 12.66 10.91 2.59
C ASP A 482 11.44 11.32 1.77
N LEU A 483 11.28 10.70 0.60
CA LEU A 483 10.27 11.02 -0.39
C LEU A 483 8.84 10.85 0.12
N TYR A 484 8.63 9.79 0.89
CA TYR A 484 7.28 9.31 1.22
C TYR A 484 6.72 9.90 2.52
N VAL A 485 7.45 10.83 3.17
CA VAL A 485 6.99 11.54 4.37
C VAL A 485 5.66 12.27 4.11
N TRP A 486 5.60 13.08 3.05
CA TRP A 486 4.39 13.85 2.72
C TRP A 486 3.24 12.99 2.21
N PRO A 487 3.47 11.97 1.36
CA PRO A 487 2.46 10.97 1.03
C PRO A 487 1.84 10.30 2.27
N CYS A 488 2.65 9.91 3.27
CA CYS A 488 2.14 9.34 4.53
C CYS A 488 1.25 10.33 5.31
N ILE A 489 1.64 11.61 5.37
CA ILE A 489 0.84 12.67 6.00
C ILE A 489 -0.46 12.89 5.24
N GLY A 490 -0.40 12.94 3.91
CA GLY A 490 -1.55 13.10 3.03
C GLY A 490 -2.53 11.94 3.17
N LEU A 491 -2.04 10.71 3.26
CA LEU A 491 -2.83 9.51 3.48
C LEU A 491 -3.60 9.59 4.81
N LEU A 492 -2.92 9.93 5.91
CA LEU A 492 -3.56 10.12 7.22
C LEU A 492 -4.59 11.26 7.20
N PHE A 493 -4.27 12.37 6.52
CA PHE A 493 -5.19 13.49 6.37
C PHE A 493 -6.46 13.09 5.62
N CYS A 494 -6.31 12.45 4.45
CA CYS A 494 -7.41 11.95 3.64
C CYS A 494 -8.23 10.87 4.36
N LEU A 495 -7.60 10.05 5.21
CA LEU A 495 -8.32 9.04 6.00
C LEU A 495 -9.19 9.69 7.09
N ILE A 496 -8.62 10.65 7.81
CA ILE A 496 -9.23 11.19 9.03
C ILE A 496 -10.27 12.28 8.72
N VAL A 497 -9.94 13.22 7.84
CA VAL A 497 -10.72 14.46 7.68
C VAL A 497 -12.13 14.25 7.09
N PRO A 498 -12.31 13.53 5.97
CA PRO A 498 -13.64 13.37 5.38
C PRO A 498 -14.63 12.59 6.26
N PRO A 499 -14.27 11.46 6.89
CA PRO A 499 -15.14 10.77 7.84
C PRO A 499 -15.62 11.66 8.98
N LEU A 500 -14.74 12.45 9.58
CA LEU A 500 -15.06 13.29 10.73
C LEU A 500 -16.13 14.35 10.48
N TYR A 501 -16.10 14.99 9.31
CA TYR A 501 -16.95 16.15 9.05
C TYR A 501 -18.18 15.83 8.20
N LEU A 502 -18.10 14.79 7.36
CA LEU A 502 -19.05 14.58 6.27
C LEU A 502 -19.84 13.29 6.45
N PHE A 503 -19.16 12.17 6.75
CA PHE A 503 -19.81 10.86 6.80
C PHE A 503 -20.49 10.54 8.14
N GLN A 504 -20.23 11.35 9.18
CA GLN A 504 -20.60 11.05 10.56
C GLN A 504 -21.49 12.13 11.22
N ARG A 505 -22.10 13.00 10.41
CA ARG A 505 -22.97 14.04 10.97
C ARG A 505 -24.36 13.47 11.30
N PRO A 506 -24.87 13.66 12.54
CA PRO A 506 -26.22 13.27 12.89
C PRO A 506 -27.22 14.06 12.04
N ARG A 507 -28.10 13.36 11.30
CA ARG A 507 -29.33 13.98 10.76
C ARG A 507 -30.04 14.61 11.97
N LYS A 508 -30.53 15.86 11.82
CA LYS A 508 -31.26 16.58 12.88
C LYS A 508 -32.17 15.59 13.59
N LEU A 509 -31.93 15.39 14.89
CA LEU A 509 -32.87 14.68 15.74
C LEU A 509 -34.16 15.50 15.63
N SER A 510 -35.13 14.95 14.89
CA SER A 510 -36.45 15.53 14.74
C SER A 510 -36.93 15.94 16.13
N SER A 511 -37.44 17.17 16.22
CA SER A 511 -38.02 17.83 17.40
C SER A 511 -38.87 16.88 18.27
N GLN A 512 -38.23 16.02 19.07
CA GLN A 512 -38.90 15.20 20.05
C GLN A 512 -38.87 15.95 21.39
N LYS A 513 -40.08 16.27 21.83
CA LYS A 513 -40.41 16.97 23.07
C LYS A 513 -39.73 16.30 24.27
N LYS A 514 -39.14 17.14 25.14
CA LYS A 514 -38.67 16.85 26.52
C LYS A 514 -38.20 15.40 26.76
N VAL A 515 -37.05 15.04 26.18
CA VAL A 515 -36.27 13.89 26.65
C VAL A 515 -35.32 14.39 27.74
N ALA A 516 -35.13 13.61 28.82
CA ALA A 516 -34.17 13.93 29.87
C ALA A 516 -32.76 14.14 29.29
N LYS A 517 -32.00 15.10 29.84
CA LYS A 517 -30.70 15.55 29.32
C LYS A 517 -29.72 14.38 29.08
N ASP A 518 -29.70 13.40 29.99
CA ASP A 518 -28.78 12.25 29.95
C ASP A 518 -29.18 11.22 28.89
N GLN A 519 -30.48 11.02 28.67
CA GLN A 519 -30.99 10.08 27.67
C GLN A 519 -30.82 10.63 26.25
N HIS A 520 -30.92 11.95 26.07
CA HIS A 520 -30.56 12.60 24.81
C HIS A 520 -29.05 12.49 24.53
N LEU A 521 -28.20 12.56 25.56
CA LEU A 521 -26.76 12.40 25.44
C LEU A 521 -26.37 10.98 25.02
N LEU A 522 -26.96 9.98 25.70
CA LEU A 522 -26.81 8.56 25.38
C LEU A 522 -27.16 8.28 23.91
N LEU A 523 -28.31 8.76 23.46
CA LEU A 523 -28.78 8.59 22.08
C LEU A 523 -27.85 9.26 21.06
N LYS A 524 -27.29 10.42 21.40
CA LYS A 524 -26.34 11.13 20.53
C LYS A 524 -25.03 10.34 20.38
N VAL A 525 -24.49 9.80 21.47
CA VAL A 525 -23.25 8.99 21.45
C VAL A 525 -23.45 7.70 20.65
N THR A 526 -24.52 6.95 20.91
CA THR A 526 -24.81 5.70 20.19
C THR A 526 -25.05 5.94 18.69
N LEU A 527 -25.68 7.06 18.32
CA LEU A 527 -25.89 7.41 16.92
C LEU A 527 -24.59 7.80 16.20
N LEU A 528 -23.67 8.52 16.85
CA LEU A 528 -22.33 8.81 16.30
C LEU A 528 -21.50 7.53 16.13
N LEU A 529 -21.57 6.63 17.12
CA LEU A 529 -20.93 5.32 17.07
C LEU A 529 -21.50 4.41 15.97
N ASP A 530 -22.80 4.47 15.70
CA ASP A 530 -23.41 3.76 14.58
C ASP A 530 -22.96 4.34 13.24
N GLN A 531 -22.99 5.67 13.10
CA GLN A 531 -22.62 6.36 11.86
C GLN A 531 -21.16 6.18 11.47
N SER A 532 -20.23 6.22 12.43
CA SER A 532 -18.79 6.02 12.20
C SER A 532 -18.44 4.64 11.68
N THR A 533 -19.27 3.63 11.98
CA THR A 533 -19.00 2.25 11.58
C THR A 533 -19.62 1.87 10.25
N LYS A 534 -20.47 2.72 9.65
CA LYS A 534 -21.18 2.44 8.38
C LYS A 534 -20.23 2.06 7.25
N TRP A 535 -20.76 1.33 6.26
CA TRP A 535 -19.98 0.84 5.11
C TRP A 535 -19.28 1.93 4.32
N ALA A 536 -19.87 3.12 4.16
CA ALA A 536 -19.23 4.20 3.39
C ALA A 536 -17.86 4.63 3.96
N PRO A 537 -17.71 5.00 5.25
CA PRO A 537 -16.40 5.24 5.87
C PRO A 537 -15.42 4.06 5.74
N VAL A 538 -15.90 2.82 5.86
CA VAL A 538 -15.08 1.61 5.80
C VAL A 538 -14.52 1.39 4.40
N ILE A 539 -15.38 1.44 3.38
CA ILE A 539 -14.98 1.27 1.98
C ILE A 539 -14.07 2.41 1.55
N TYR A 540 -14.37 3.63 1.99
CA TYR A 540 -13.48 4.78 1.75
C TYR A 540 -12.08 4.53 2.33
N ALA A 541 -11.99 4.05 3.58
CA ALA A 541 -10.71 3.70 4.19
C ALA A 541 -9.98 2.57 3.43
N CYS A 542 -10.71 1.55 2.97
CA CYS A 542 -10.15 0.45 2.21
C CYS A 542 -9.61 0.88 0.83
N LEU A 543 -10.39 1.63 0.06
CA LEU A 543 -9.95 2.16 -1.24
C LEU A 543 -8.77 3.12 -1.06
N LEU A 544 -8.75 3.88 0.03
CA LEU A 544 -7.63 4.76 0.34
C LEU A 544 -6.36 3.98 0.70
N SER A 545 -6.46 2.83 1.39
CA SER A 545 -5.30 1.97 1.62
C SER A 545 -4.77 1.33 0.33
N GLU A 546 -5.65 0.92 -0.59
CA GLU A 546 -5.20 0.40 -1.90
C GLU A 546 -4.57 1.50 -2.75
N LEU A 547 -5.16 2.71 -2.78
CA LEU A 547 -4.56 3.84 -3.49
C LEU A 547 -3.20 4.22 -2.88
N GLY A 548 -3.08 4.15 -1.55
CA GLY A 548 -1.86 4.49 -0.87
C GLY A 548 -0.69 3.53 -1.17
N PHE A 549 -0.95 2.29 -1.58
CA PHE A 549 0.10 1.40 -2.12
C PHE A 549 0.83 2.08 -3.30
N TYR A 550 0.08 2.65 -4.23
CA TYR A 550 0.61 3.39 -5.37
C TYR A 550 1.28 4.71 -4.98
N TRP A 551 0.72 5.44 -4.01
CA TRP A 551 1.32 6.71 -3.53
C TRP A 551 2.69 6.53 -2.88
N LEU A 552 2.94 5.35 -2.33
CA LEU A 552 4.20 4.98 -1.71
C LEU A 552 5.18 4.34 -2.72
N GLY A 553 4.87 4.46 -4.03
CA GLY A 553 5.76 4.07 -5.12
C GLY A 553 5.78 2.58 -5.43
N HIS A 554 4.81 1.82 -4.95
CA HIS A 554 4.75 0.38 -5.20
C HIS A 554 4.00 0.04 -6.48
N GLN A 555 4.39 -1.10 -7.07
CA GLN A 555 3.74 -1.71 -8.21
C GLN A 555 3.44 -3.18 -7.90
N PRO A 556 2.32 -3.73 -8.40
CA PRO A 556 1.95 -5.12 -8.18
C PRO A 556 2.72 -6.05 -9.14
N THR A 557 4.05 -5.97 -9.16
CA THR A 557 4.93 -6.82 -9.99
C THR A 557 6.08 -7.38 -9.15
N PHE A 558 6.53 -8.59 -9.48
CA PHE A 558 7.63 -9.24 -8.75
C PHE A 558 8.95 -8.47 -8.86
N SER A 559 9.21 -7.80 -10.00
CA SER A 559 10.40 -6.99 -10.23
C SER A 559 10.42 -5.71 -9.38
N ALA A 560 9.25 -5.20 -8.96
CA ALA A 560 9.12 -3.99 -8.15
C ALA A 560 9.14 -4.24 -6.63
N ILE A 561 9.39 -5.49 -6.19
CA ILE A 561 9.54 -5.78 -4.76
C ILE A 561 10.75 -5.00 -4.21
N PRO A 562 10.60 -4.23 -3.10
CA PRO A 562 11.65 -3.42 -2.54
C PRO A 562 12.66 -4.27 -1.74
N TRP A 563 13.46 -5.09 -2.43
CA TRP A 563 14.42 -6.02 -1.81
C TRP A 563 15.43 -5.32 -0.90
N GLU A 564 15.79 -4.08 -1.22
CA GLU A 564 16.61 -3.20 -0.40
C GLU A 564 16.09 -2.99 1.04
N ALA A 565 14.77 -3.11 1.26
CA ALA A 565 14.15 -2.99 2.58
C ALA A 565 14.67 -4.06 3.56
N ALA A 566 15.02 -5.25 3.05
CA ALA A 566 15.60 -6.34 3.84
C ALA A 566 16.93 -5.94 4.50
N PHE A 567 17.68 -5.03 3.87
CA PHE A 567 19.02 -4.61 4.29
C PHE A 567 19.01 -3.25 5.00
N SER A 568 17.83 -2.70 5.27
CA SER A 568 17.68 -1.39 5.90
C SER A 568 18.31 -1.32 7.31
N ILE A 569 18.25 -2.43 8.06
CA ILE A 569 18.78 -2.55 9.43
C ILE A 569 19.73 -3.74 9.62
N ILE A 570 20.08 -4.46 8.55
CA ILE A 570 20.97 -5.65 8.60
C ILE A 570 22.17 -5.41 7.69
N ALA A 571 23.37 -5.80 8.14
CA ALA A 571 24.61 -5.71 7.38
C ALA A 571 25.30 -7.09 7.33
N GLY A 572 25.86 -7.48 6.19
CA GLY A 572 26.78 -8.63 6.08
C GLY A 572 26.15 -10.02 5.90
N GLU A 573 26.94 -11.06 6.16
CA GLU A 573 26.63 -12.50 5.95
C GLU A 573 25.50 -13.05 6.84
N ASP A 574 25.11 -12.31 7.89
CA ASP A 574 24.06 -12.70 8.86
C ASP A 574 22.66 -12.87 8.22
N VAL A 575 22.43 -12.27 7.04
CA VAL A 575 21.17 -12.40 6.28
C VAL A 575 20.90 -13.85 5.86
N SER A 576 21.94 -14.67 5.70
CA SER A 576 21.81 -16.08 5.32
C SER A 576 21.15 -16.96 6.40
N SER A 577 21.18 -16.53 7.67
CA SER A 577 20.69 -17.31 8.81
C SER A 577 19.28 -16.91 9.29
N ALA A 578 18.82 -15.70 8.95
CA ALA A 578 17.57 -15.14 9.44
C ALA A 578 16.71 -14.62 8.27
N THR A 579 15.84 -15.47 7.73
CA THR A 579 14.93 -15.11 6.63
C THR A 579 13.72 -14.29 7.08
N VAL A 580 13.31 -14.43 8.35
CA VAL A 580 12.07 -13.85 8.86
C VAL A 580 12.15 -12.32 8.98
N LEU A 581 13.23 -11.77 9.54
CA LEU A 581 13.35 -10.32 9.73
C LEU A 581 13.42 -9.55 8.39
N PRO A 582 14.28 -9.94 7.42
CA PRO A 582 14.23 -9.44 6.04
C PRO A 582 12.83 -9.47 5.44
N ALA A 583 12.13 -10.61 5.55
CA ALA A 583 10.78 -10.76 5.02
C ALA A 583 9.79 -9.78 5.66
N ILE A 584 9.82 -9.63 7.00
CA ILE A 584 8.99 -8.66 7.72
C ILE A 584 9.28 -7.24 7.25
N LEU A 585 10.54 -6.87 7.00
CA LEU A 585 10.90 -5.54 6.53
C LEU A 585 10.39 -5.30 5.09
N ILE A 586 10.58 -6.26 4.19
CA ILE A 586 10.03 -6.16 2.83
C ILE A 586 8.51 -6.01 2.88
N LEU A 587 7.82 -6.87 3.63
CA LEU A 587 6.35 -6.80 3.77
C LEU A 587 5.89 -5.49 4.42
N SER A 588 6.61 -5.00 5.44
CA SER A 588 6.30 -3.73 6.08
C SER A 588 6.49 -2.55 5.14
N HIS A 589 7.47 -2.61 4.25
CA HIS A 589 7.66 -1.60 3.21
C HIS A 589 6.53 -1.68 2.18
N THR A 590 6.29 -2.84 1.60
CA THR A 590 5.29 -3.05 0.55
C THR A 590 3.87 -2.72 1.00
N PHE A 591 3.49 -3.12 2.21
CA PHE A 591 2.15 -2.90 2.78
C PHE A 591 2.08 -1.70 3.73
N ALA A 592 3.00 -0.76 3.59
CA ALA A 592 3.09 0.41 4.46
C ALA A 592 1.78 1.20 4.53
N SER A 593 1.09 1.38 3.40
CA SER A 593 -0.19 2.09 3.38
C SER A 593 -1.28 1.37 4.17
N GLN A 594 -1.43 0.07 3.95
CA GLN A 594 -2.40 -0.79 4.62
C GLN A 594 -2.12 -0.81 6.14
N ILE A 595 -0.84 -0.87 6.54
CA ILE A 595 -0.43 -0.78 7.96
C ILE A 595 -0.86 0.57 8.54
N ILE A 596 -0.53 1.70 7.90
CA ILE A 596 -0.86 3.05 8.38
C ILE A 596 -2.37 3.23 8.53
N VAL A 597 -3.13 2.88 7.49
CA VAL A 597 -4.59 3.05 7.48
C VAL A 597 -5.25 2.16 8.52
N THR A 598 -4.87 0.88 8.58
CA THR A 598 -5.42 -0.07 9.55
C THR A 598 -5.14 0.36 10.98
N ALA A 599 -3.92 0.82 11.26
CA ALA A 599 -3.55 1.29 12.59
C ALA A 599 -4.28 2.58 12.99
N ALA A 600 -4.68 3.40 12.01
CA ALA A 600 -5.47 4.61 12.22
C ALA A 600 -6.99 4.39 12.24
N LEU A 601 -7.52 3.21 11.83
CA LEU A 601 -8.96 2.92 11.83
C LEU A 601 -9.68 3.22 13.15
N PRO A 602 -9.13 2.89 14.33
CA PRO A 602 -9.81 3.19 15.60
C PRO A 602 -10.10 4.69 15.80
N LEU A 603 -9.30 5.56 15.20
CA LEU A 603 -9.50 7.01 15.26
C LEU A 603 -10.79 7.45 14.55
N LEU A 604 -11.27 6.69 13.54
CA LEU A 604 -12.53 6.97 12.85
C LEU A 604 -13.74 6.90 13.78
N VAL A 605 -13.66 6.15 14.88
CA VAL A 605 -14.74 6.01 15.87
C VAL A 605 -14.62 7.05 16.99
N LEU A 606 -13.41 7.33 17.46
CA LEU A 606 -13.19 8.12 18.67
C LEU A 606 -13.02 9.63 18.42
N LEU A 607 -12.34 10.01 17.35
CA LEU A 607 -12.12 11.41 17.01
C LEU A 607 -13.42 12.20 16.69
N PRO A 608 -14.50 11.62 16.13
CA PRO A 608 -15.79 12.31 15.97
C PRO A 608 -16.47 12.56 17.31
N LEU A 609 -16.37 11.61 18.26
CA LEU A 609 -16.83 11.79 19.63
C LEU A 609 -16.08 12.95 20.28
N HIS A 610 -14.75 13.00 20.13
CA HIS A 610 -13.92 14.10 20.61
C HIS A 610 -14.25 15.46 19.96
N MET A 611 -14.48 15.50 18.65
CA MET A 611 -14.85 16.77 17.99
C MET A 611 -16.25 17.24 18.37
N ALA A 612 -17.15 16.31 18.69
CA ALA A 612 -18.46 16.65 19.24
C ALA A 612 -18.38 17.24 20.66
N THR A 613 -17.26 17.09 21.39
CA THR A 613 -17.07 17.59 22.76
C THR A 613 -16.37 18.95 22.86
N LYS A 614 -15.67 19.41 21.80
CA LYS A 614 -14.99 20.72 21.80
C LYS A 614 -16.01 21.87 21.85
N GLY A 615 -16.20 22.47 23.04
CA GLY A 615 -16.92 23.75 23.20
C GLY A 615 -17.82 23.95 24.42
N SER A 616 -17.97 22.99 25.34
CA SER A 616 -18.74 23.21 26.59
C SER A 616 -18.26 22.31 27.73
N VAL A 617 -18.07 22.90 28.92
CA VAL A 617 -17.68 22.23 30.18
C VAL A 617 -18.68 21.12 30.58
N THR A 618 -19.94 21.23 30.17
CA THR A 618 -21.00 20.23 30.43
C THR A 618 -20.94 18.98 29.54
N LEU A 619 -19.92 18.85 28.66
CA LEU A 619 -19.88 17.85 27.59
C LEU A 619 -18.66 16.91 27.67
N SER A 620 -17.80 17.05 28.67
CA SER A 620 -16.86 15.99 29.09
C SER A 620 -17.62 14.69 29.44
N GLU A 621 -18.87 14.82 29.89
CA GLU A 621 -19.83 13.74 30.12
C GLU A 621 -20.01 12.82 28.90
N THR A 622 -20.06 13.32 27.66
CA THR A 622 -20.26 12.43 26.47
C THR A 622 -19.16 11.41 26.26
N LEU A 623 -17.93 11.77 26.61
CA LEU A 623 -16.73 10.99 26.43
C LEU A 623 -16.46 10.13 27.69
N LEU A 624 -16.96 10.58 28.86
CA LEU A 624 -17.10 9.78 30.08
C LEU A 624 -18.27 8.78 30.06
N MET A 625 -19.31 9.00 29.26
CA MET A 625 -20.49 8.16 29.18
C MET A 625 -20.19 6.72 28.77
N PRO A 626 -19.31 6.44 27.79
CA PRO A 626 -18.80 5.09 27.52
C PRO A 626 -18.10 4.42 28.71
N ILE A 627 -17.61 5.19 29.67
CA ILE A 627 -16.92 4.69 30.86
C ILE A 627 -17.92 4.43 32.00
N HIS A 628 -18.93 5.30 32.15
CA HIS A 628 -19.89 5.25 33.26
C HIS A 628 -21.17 4.45 32.94
N SER A 629 -21.56 4.39 31.66
CA SER A 629 -22.73 3.65 31.21
C SER A 629 -22.30 2.35 30.54
N GLU A 630 -22.73 1.22 31.12
CA GLU A 630 -22.55 -0.11 30.54
C GLU A 630 -23.07 -0.18 29.10
N THR A 631 -24.20 0.49 28.83
CA THR A 631 -24.81 0.58 27.49
C THR A 631 -23.88 1.26 26.48
N CYS A 632 -23.28 2.40 26.83
CA CYS A 632 -22.33 3.08 25.94
C CYS A 632 -21.02 2.29 25.79
N SER A 633 -20.53 1.65 26.85
CA SER A 633 -19.34 0.80 26.80
C SER A 633 -19.53 -0.37 25.84
N ASN A 634 -20.66 -1.07 25.97
CA ASN A 634 -21.04 -2.16 25.07
C ASN A 634 -21.25 -1.66 23.64
N ALA A 635 -21.86 -0.48 23.46
CA ALA A 635 -22.02 0.13 22.14
C ALA A 635 -20.67 0.48 21.50
N LEU A 636 -19.71 1.00 22.26
CA LEU A 636 -18.36 1.32 21.79
C LEU A 636 -17.61 0.05 21.37
N ARG A 637 -17.64 -1.00 22.21
CA ARG A 637 -17.05 -2.31 21.88
C ARG A 637 -17.67 -2.92 20.63
N ALA A 638 -19.00 -2.90 20.54
CA ALA A 638 -19.73 -3.35 19.37
C ALA A 638 -19.37 -2.53 18.13
N SER A 639 -19.15 -1.21 18.27
CA SER A 639 -18.72 -0.36 17.16
C SER A 639 -17.31 -0.65 16.67
N PHE A 640 -16.34 -0.88 17.57
CA PHE A 640 -15.01 -1.34 17.14
C PHE A 640 -15.08 -2.69 16.43
N ASN A 641 -15.77 -3.67 17.00
CA ASN A 641 -15.96 -4.98 16.38
C ASN A 641 -16.61 -4.86 15.00
N ARG A 642 -17.66 -4.03 14.87
CA ARG A 642 -18.32 -3.77 13.59
C ARG A 642 -17.38 -3.11 12.59
N LEU A 643 -16.61 -2.09 12.99
CA LEU A 643 -15.66 -1.41 12.11
C LEU A 643 -14.59 -2.38 11.59
N PHE A 644 -13.90 -3.09 12.47
CA PHE A 644 -12.84 -4.02 12.09
C PHE A 644 -13.37 -5.15 11.23
N ARG A 645 -14.51 -5.76 11.60
CA ARG A 645 -15.15 -6.78 10.78
C ARG A 645 -15.49 -6.25 9.40
N ARG A 646 -16.16 -5.10 9.30
CA ARG A 646 -16.51 -4.50 7.99
C ARG A 646 -15.26 -4.18 7.17
N TYR A 647 -14.20 -3.65 7.80
CA TYR A 647 -12.94 -3.33 7.12
C TYR A 647 -12.24 -4.58 6.59
N LEU A 648 -12.10 -5.62 7.41
CA LEU A 648 -11.52 -6.89 6.97
C LEU A 648 -12.31 -7.50 5.82
N ILE A 649 -13.64 -7.52 5.90
CA ILE A 649 -14.44 -8.07 4.81
C ILE A 649 -14.25 -7.22 3.54
N ALA A 650 -14.34 -5.88 3.63
CA ALA A 650 -14.12 -5.00 2.49
C ALA A 650 -12.74 -5.21 1.86
N HIS A 651 -11.70 -5.28 2.69
CA HIS A 651 -10.34 -5.53 2.25
C HIS A 651 -10.23 -6.87 1.53
N PHE A 652 -10.64 -8.00 2.13
CA PHE A 652 -10.59 -9.31 1.46
C PHE A 652 -11.44 -9.39 0.18
N THR A 653 -12.55 -8.67 0.09
CA THR A 653 -13.36 -8.63 -1.15
C THR A 653 -12.74 -7.81 -2.27
N LEU A 654 -11.89 -6.83 -1.92
CA LEU A 654 -11.22 -5.93 -2.86
C LEU A 654 -9.80 -6.40 -3.18
N SER A 655 -9.14 -7.04 -2.21
CA SER A 655 -7.76 -7.51 -2.21
C SER A 655 -7.61 -8.95 -2.69
N SER A 656 -8.69 -9.62 -3.10
CA SER A 656 -8.62 -10.97 -3.68
C SER A 656 -7.76 -11.03 -4.95
N HIS A 657 -7.38 -9.87 -5.50
CA HIS A 657 -6.42 -9.76 -6.60
C HIS A 657 -4.99 -9.46 -6.16
N SER A 658 -4.76 -8.92 -4.95
CA SER A 658 -3.41 -8.68 -4.40
C SER A 658 -2.90 -9.87 -3.57
N ALA A 659 -3.80 -10.70 -3.02
CA ALA A 659 -3.46 -11.90 -2.26
C ALA A 659 -2.97 -13.08 -3.13
N ASP A 660 -3.36 -13.14 -4.41
CA ASP A 660 -2.83 -14.13 -5.37
C ASP A 660 -1.31 -13.96 -5.60
N TRP A 661 -0.75 -12.78 -5.32
CA TRP A 661 0.69 -12.50 -5.49
C TRP A 661 1.53 -12.93 -4.28
N VAL A 662 0.94 -13.00 -3.08
CA VAL A 662 1.68 -13.29 -1.82
C VAL A 662 1.49 -14.73 -1.35
N LEU A 663 0.36 -15.38 -1.67
CA LEU A 663 0.12 -16.78 -1.27
C LEU A 663 0.88 -17.81 -2.14
N TYR A 664 1.47 -17.39 -3.26
CA TYR A 664 2.26 -18.24 -4.15
C TYR A 664 3.78 -18.02 -4.05
N ALA A 665 4.24 -17.03 -3.27
CA ALA A 665 5.64 -16.85 -2.88
C ALA A 665 5.89 -17.54 -1.53
#